data_AF-A0A1V3ZYP5-F1
#
_entry.id   AF-A0A1V3ZYP5-F1
#
_cell.length_a   1.000
_cell.length_b   1.000
_cell.length_c   1.000
_cell.angle_alpha   90.00
_cell.angle_beta   90.00
_cell.angle_gamma   90.00
#
_symmetry.space_group_name_H-M   'P 1'
#
loop_
_entity.id
_entity.type
_entity.pdbx_description
1 polymer ?
#
loop_
_entity_poly.entity_id
_entity_poly.type
_entity_poly.pdbx_seq_one_letter_code
_entity_poly.pdbx_strand_id
1 'polypeptide(L)'
;MAGLAGVLSFLALDDHADINSDDGSGLPRGLTATVALIRFLTESEASAPLWCATRGAVSTGRFEEPRNVGQAQFWGLGRAVALELPETWGGLVDLPEALDERAITRLLTVLADARGEDQLALRASGVFARRLARNPSSPNASDATYDATEWTAPSGTTLITGGTGGLGGHAARWLARAGAEHLLLVSRRGPGAPQAEALQDELTALGAEVTVAACDVSNRAAVEHLLSTIPQDRPLRGVVHTAGVGQLTPLLETGTDEFADVLAAKTAGAAHLDVLLGERRLDLFVLFSSISGVWGSGGQAAYGAANAYLDALAQRRRARGLAATSVAWGPWADGGMADGDASEHMRRRGLPALRPDLAIAALEQAVRLGEACVTVADVQWDVFLPAFVSARPSPLLSSLSEAPTVLDGSGSPGRSGASRREEEANTDESGQRQRLASMTAEERRSWFLAAVTTEVAAVLGHSASDAIEADRAFKDLGFDSLTAVELRNHLAGGLGLTLPSTLVFDYPTSEQLAAHLASLFADEVGTDAPPAPTTRSEGSADEPLAIIGMSCRFPGGVRDPEGLWDLVRSGRDAVSDFPTDRGWDLAALLDSAPDASGSSFATAGGFLYDAAEFDAEFFGISPREALAMDPQQRLLLETSWEAFERAGIDLESVRGTSTGVFVGGNGQDYVSLLKDNSQGTEGYLLTGNTTSVASGRVAYSFGLEGPAVTIDTACSSSLVALHMAAQALRNGECTMALAGGVTVMSTPTTFVEFSRQRGLAADGRCKAFSADADGTGWG
;
A
#
# COMPACT_ATOMS: atom_id res chain seq x y z
N MET A 1 -2.34 27.14 -5.76
CA MET A 1 -3.52 27.48 -4.93
C MET A 1 -3.10 27.83 -3.50
N ALA A 2 -2.18 28.80 -3.32
CA ALA A 2 -1.76 29.20 -1.99
C ALA A 2 -2.85 30.06 -1.32
N GLY A 3 -3.34 29.65 -0.14
CA GLY A 3 -4.31 30.41 0.67
C GLY A 3 -5.76 29.90 0.71
N LEU A 4 -6.06 28.69 0.22
CA LEU A 4 -7.37 28.07 0.43
C LEU A 4 -7.49 27.56 1.88
N ALA A 5 -8.54 27.95 2.59
CA ALA A 5 -8.82 27.46 3.95
C ALA A 5 -9.45 26.05 3.97
N GLY A 6 -9.90 25.55 2.82
CA GLY A 6 -10.57 24.25 2.67
C GLY A 6 -11.31 24.15 1.34
N VAL A 7 -11.68 22.93 0.95
CA VAL A 7 -12.43 22.63 -0.27
C VAL A 7 -13.74 21.94 0.13
N LEU A 8 -14.89 22.49 -0.28
CA LEU A 8 -16.18 21.83 -0.16
C LEU A 8 -16.60 21.28 -1.53
N SER A 9 -16.61 19.97 -1.68
CA SER A 9 -17.00 19.26 -2.89
C SER A 9 -18.48 18.89 -2.86
N PHE A 10 -19.20 19.29 -3.91
CA PHE A 10 -20.58 18.87 -4.19
C PHE A 10 -20.65 17.81 -5.30
N LEU A 11 -19.51 17.24 -5.71
CA LEU A 11 -19.45 16.29 -6.84
C LEU A 11 -20.32 15.05 -6.62
N ALA A 12 -20.48 14.61 -5.36
CA ALA A 12 -21.36 13.51 -5.03
C ALA A 12 -22.84 13.78 -5.38
N LEU A 13 -23.25 15.05 -5.50
CA LEU A 13 -24.61 15.41 -5.88
C LEU A 13 -24.91 15.22 -7.37
N ASP A 14 -23.88 15.05 -8.21
CA ASP A 14 -24.01 14.73 -9.64
C ASP A 14 -24.43 13.26 -9.86
N ASP A 15 -24.19 12.40 -8.86
CA ASP A 15 -24.67 11.01 -8.86
C ASP A 15 -26.15 10.96 -8.48
N HIS A 16 -26.99 11.22 -9.49
CA HIS A 16 -28.40 10.88 -9.47
C HIS A 16 -28.59 9.37 -9.66
N ALA A 17 -29.65 8.83 -9.06
CA ALA A 17 -29.89 7.39 -8.88
C ALA A 17 -29.93 6.52 -10.16
N ASP A 18 -29.83 7.11 -11.36
CA ASP A 18 -30.10 6.45 -12.65
C ASP A 18 -29.02 6.66 -13.73
N ILE A 19 -27.84 7.23 -13.43
CA ILE A 19 -26.83 7.52 -14.46
C ILE A 19 -25.59 6.62 -14.26
N ASN A 20 -25.57 5.48 -14.95
CA ASN A 20 -24.30 4.88 -15.36
C ASN A 20 -23.59 5.90 -16.26
N SER A 21 -22.29 6.13 -16.06
CA SER A 21 -21.54 7.10 -16.85
C SER A 21 -21.52 6.74 -18.34
N ASP A 22 -21.75 7.73 -19.20
CA ASP A 22 -21.60 7.62 -20.66
C ASP A 22 -20.12 7.53 -21.10
N ASP A 23 -19.16 7.55 -20.15
CA ASP A 23 -17.72 7.54 -20.42
C ASP A 23 -17.11 6.12 -20.51
N GLY A 24 -17.92 5.07 -20.31
CA GLY A 24 -17.50 3.69 -20.41
C GLY A 24 -16.74 3.14 -19.19
N SER A 25 -16.52 3.94 -18.14
CA SER A 25 -15.79 3.53 -16.92
C SER A 25 -16.61 2.64 -15.98
N GLY A 26 -17.94 2.60 -16.12
CA GLY A 26 -18.81 1.83 -15.24
C GLY A 26 -18.93 2.39 -13.81
N LEU A 27 -18.35 3.57 -13.55
CA LEU A 27 -18.37 4.27 -12.27
C LEU A 27 -19.37 5.44 -12.28
N PRO A 28 -19.97 5.79 -11.13
CA PRO A 28 -20.71 7.04 -11.01
C PRO A 28 -19.79 8.25 -11.27
N ARG A 29 -20.28 9.22 -12.05
CA ARG A 29 -19.49 10.37 -12.51
C ARG A 29 -18.95 11.20 -11.34
N GLY A 30 -19.76 11.42 -10.31
CA GLY A 30 -19.39 12.14 -9.10
C GLY A 30 -18.27 11.44 -8.34
N LEU A 31 -18.29 10.10 -8.32
CA LEU A 31 -17.27 9.30 -7.66
C LEU A 31 -15.94 9.38 -8.41
N THR A 32 -15.95 9.21 -9.73
CA THR A 32 -14.76 9.37 -10.58
C THR A 32 -14.17 10.78 -10.44
N ALA A 33 -15.01 11.81 -10.48
CA ALA A 33 -14.57 13.19 -10.31
C ALA A 33 -13.99 13.46 -8.90
N THR A 34 -14.52 12.79 -7.87
CA THR A 34 -14.01 12.93 -6.50
C THR A 34 -12.66 12.25 -6.32
N VAL A 35 -12.45 11.07 -6.89
CA VAL A 35 -11.13 10.42 -6.90
C VAL A 35 -10.11 11.29 -7.64
N ALA A 36 -10.48 11.86 -8.78
CA ALA A 36 -9.64 12.80 -9.51
C ALA A 36 -9.34 14.08 -8.70
N LEU A 37 -10.32 14.62 -7.99
CA LEU A 37 -10.14 15.77 -7.10
C LEU A 37 -9.16 15.46 -5.97
N ILE A 38 -9.28 14.29 -5.33
CA ILE A 38 -8.37 13.87 -4.26
C ILE A 38 -6.93 13.78 -4.79
N ARG A 39 -6.72 13.11 -5.94
CA ARG A 39 -5.41 13.02 -6.60
C ARG A 39 -4.83 14.41 -6.88
N PHE A 40 -5.63 15.28 -7.48
CA PHE A 40 -5.22 16.64 -7.81
C PHE A 40 -4.83 17.46 -6.57
N LEU A 41 -5.60 17.38 -5.48
CA LEU A 41 -5.30 18.09 -4.24
C LEU A 41 -3.98 17.61 -3.62
N THR A 42 -3.73 16.31 -3.65
CA THR A 42 -2.47 15.72 -3.17
C THR A 42 -1.28 16.13 -4.04
N GLU A 43 -1.39 16.02 -5.37
CA GLU A 43 -0.32 16.41 -6.32
C GLU A 43 -0.01 17.91 -6.30
N SER A 44 -1.00 18.75 -5.96
CA SER A 44 -0.83 20.21 -5.91
C SER A 44 -0.23 20.73 -4.60
N GLU A 45 0.10 19.85 -3.64
CA GLU A 45 0.54 20.18 -2.27
C GLU A 45 -0.37 21.22 -1.59
N ALA A 46 -1.66 21.21 -1.94
CA ALA A 46 -2.60 22.15 -1.35
C ALA A 46 -2.94 21.67 0.07
N SER A 47 -2.51 22.41 1.09
CA SER A 47 -2.80 22.13 2.51
C SER A 47 -4.26 22.45 2.91
N ALA A 48 -5.22 22.19 2.02
CA ALA A 48 -6.62 22.54 2.19
C ALA A 48 -7.47 21.28 2.50
N PRO A 49 -8.16 21.21 3.65
CA PRO A 49 -8.98 20.06 4.00
C PRO A 49 -10.18 19.92 3.04
N LEU A 50 -10.38 18.70 2.52
CA LEU A 50 -11.49 18.34 1.63
C LEU A 50 -12.72 17.86 2.41
N TRP A 51 -13.84 18.57 2.25
CA TRP A 51 -15.16 18.16 2.70
C TRP A 51 -16.01 17.66 1.53
N CYS A 52 -16.58 16.47 1.65
CA CYS A 52 -17.47 15.89 0.64
C CYS A 52 -18.93 15.98 1.11
N ALA A 53 -19.77 16.66 0.32
CA ALA A 53 -21.18 16.82 0.62
C ALA A 53 -22.05 15.81 -0.14
N THR A 54 -22.80 15.00 0.59
CA THR A 54 -23.83 14.09 0.05
C THR A 54 -25.24 14.59 0.39
N ARG A 55 -26.28 13.92 -0.09
CA ARG A 55 -27.68 14.20 0.27
C ARG A 55 -28.50 12.92 0.29
N GLY A 56 -28.96 12.52 1.47
CA GLY A 56 -29.73 11.30 1.67
C GLY A 56 -28.90 10.02 1.49
N ALA A 57 -27.58 10.11 1.67
CA ALA A 57 -26.66 8.97 1.60
C ALA A 57 -26.66 8.12 2.88
N VAL A 58 -27.00 8.75 4.02
CA VAL A 58 -27.03 8.11 5.33
C VAL A 58 -28.35 8.37 6.04
N SER A 59 -28.74 7.43 6.91
CA SER A 59 -29.90 7.57 7.79
C SER A 59 -29.46 8.00 9.20
N THR A 60 -30.19 8.94 9.81
CA THR A 60 -29.99 9.37 11.21
C THR A 60 -30.87 8.62 12.20
N GLY A 61 -31.76 7.72 11.73
CA GLY A 61 -32.62 6.93 12.59
C GLY A 61 -33.54 5.98 11.84
N ARG A 62 -34.19 5.06 12.57
CA ARG A 62 -34.99 3.95 12.00
C ARG A 62 -36.13 4.37 11.06
N PHE A 63 -36.59 5.62 11.13
CA PHE A 63 -37.68 6.15 10.33
C PHE A 63 -37.22 6.98 9.12
N GLU A 64 -35.90 7.11 8.93
CA GLU A 64 -35.33 7.82 7.80
C GLU A 64 -34.77 6.82 6.78
N GLU A 65 -35.30 6.89 5.55
CA GLU A 65 -34.83 6.12 4.41
C GLU A 65 -33.60 6.80 3.77
N PRO A 66 -32.47 6.07 3.56
CA PRO A 66 -31.41 6.53 2.66
C PRO A 66 -31.95 6.57 1.24
N ARG A 67 -32.19 7.78 0.72
CA ARG A 67 -32.79 7.98 -0.60
C ARG A 67 -31.79 7.79 -1.73
N ASN A 68 -30.51 8.03 -1.48
CA ASN A 68 -29.46 7.95 -2.48
C ASN A 68 -28.38 6.95 -2.06
N VAL A 69 -28.63 5.67 -2.33
CA VAL A 69 -27.72 4.56 -2.00
C VAL A 69 -26.38 4.70 -2.74
N GLY A 70 -26.38 5.24 -3.97
CA GLY A 70 -25.15 5.50 -4.72
C GLY A 70 -24.22 6.45 -3.95
N GLN A 71 -24.78 7.50 -3.35
CA GLN A 71 -23.97 8.44 -2.57
C GLN A 71 -23.39 7.88 -1.26
N ALA A 72 -23.84 6.70 -0.79
CA ALA A 72 -23.21 6.04 0.34
C ALA A 72 -21.78 5.56 0.01
N GLN A 73 -21.44 5.39 -1.28
CA GLN A 73 -20.09 5.03 -1.72
C GLN A 73 -19.05 6.08 -1.29
N PHE A 74 -19.41 7.37 -1.30
CA PHE A 74 -18.54 8.46 -0.84
C PHE A 74 -18.22 8.37 0.64
N TRP A 75 -19.12 7.79 1.45
CA TRP A 75 -18.88 7.60 2.87
C TRP A 75 -17.87 6.47 3.11
N GLY A 76 -17.92 5.40 2.32
CA GLY A 76 -16.90 4.35 2.35
C GLY A 76 -15.54 4.86 1.83
N LEU A 77 -15.53 5.54 0.68
CA LEU A 77 -14.34 6.18 0.11
C LEU A 77 -13.70 7.14 1.12
N GLY A 78 -14.50 8.06 1.67
CA GLY A 78 -13.99 9.09 2.58
C GLY A 78 -13.37 8.55 3.86
N ARG A 79 -13.87 7.44 4.38
CA ARG A 79 -13.25 6.77 5.54
C ARG A 79 -11.90 6.15 5.21
N ALA A 80 -11.73 5.60 4.00
CA ALA A 80 -10.42 5.13 3.55
C ALA A 80 -9.46 6.31 3.30
N VAL A 81 -9.93 7.38 2.66
CA VAL A 81 -9.14 8.61 2.45
C VAL A 81 -8.69 9.22 3.77
N ALA A 82 -9.54 9.23 4.80
CA ALA A 82 -9.18 9.73 6.13
C ALA A 82 -8.00 8.97 6.75
N LEU A 83 -7.82 7.70 6.41
CA LEU A 83 -6.72 6.86 6.89
C LEU A 83 -5.46 6.97 6.02
N GLU A 84 -5.63 7.14 4.72
CA GLU A 84 -4.50 7.21 3.76
C GLU A 84 -3.92 8.64 3.63
N LEU A 85 -4.78 9.66 3.72
CA LEU A 85 -4.45 11.06 3.49
C LEU A 85 -5.01 11.95 4.63
N PRO A 86 -4.59 11.73 5.89
CA PRO A 86 -5.18 12.37 7.07
C PRO A 86 -5.10 13.90 7.03
N GLU A 87 -4.01 14.45 6.49
CA GLU A 87 -3.73 15.90 6.39
C GLU A 87 -4.65 16.62 5.40
N THR A 88 -5.03 15.95 4.30
CA THR A 88 -5.84 16.55 3.23
C THR A 88 -7.34 16.34 3.47
N TRP A 89 -7.72 15.48 4.42
CA TRP A 89 -9.10 15.11 4.64
C TRP A 89 -9.81 16.06 5.63
N GLY A 90 -10.91 16.67 5.20
CA GLY A 90 -11.78 17.48 6.06
C GLY A 90 -12.86 16.63 6.72
N GLY A 91 -13.71 16.00 5.90
CA GLY A 91 -14.79 15.14 6.39
C GLY A 91 -15.93 14.92 5.40
N LEU A 92 -17.00 14.30 5.88
CA LEU A 92 -18.23 13.98 5.16
C LEU A 92 -19.40 14.72 5.79
N VAL A 93 -20.25 15.32 4.95
CA VAL A 93 -21.48 15.99 5.40
C VAL A 93 -22.68 15.58 4.54
N ASP A 94 -23.69 14.96 5.14
CA ASP A 94 -24.95 14.66 4.45
C ASP A 94 -25.96 15.79 4.64
N LEU A 95 -26.32 16.44 3.55
CA LEU A 95 -27.21 17.59 3.49
C LEU A 95 -28.69 17.17 3.56
N PRO A 96 -29.59 18.04 4.07
CA PRO A 96 -31.02 17.81 3.97
C PRO A 96 -31.49 17.90 2.51
N GLU A 97 -32.67 17.35 2.24
CA GLU A 97 -33.30 17.42 0.92
C GLU A 97 -33.47 18.86 0.42
N ALA A 98 -34.00 19.71 1.31
CA ALA A 98 -34.13 21.15 1.09
C ALA A 98 -33.05 21.90 1.87
N LEU A 99 -32.20 22.64 1.14
CA LEU A 99 -31.21 23.54 1.70
C LEU A 99 -31.86 24.90 2.00
N ASP A 100 -32.46 25.03 3.17
CA ASP A 100 -32.96 26.31 3.69
C ASP A 100 -31.83 27.12 4.36
N GLU A 101 -32.11 28.38 4.72
CA GLU A 101 -31.14 29.26 5.39
C GLU A 101 -30.57 28.64 6.68
N ARG A 102 -31.38 27.83 7.39
CA ARG A 102 -30.97 27.15 8.62
C ARG A 102 -29.98 26.02 8.33
N ALA A 103 -30.20 25.24 7.27
CA ALA A 103 -29.30 24.20 6.80
C ALA A 103 -27.97 24.79 6.33
N ILE A 104 -28.00 25.90 5.59
CA ILE A 104 -26.79 26.62 5.15
C ILE A 104 -26.00 27.13 6.37
N THR A 105 -26.69 27.74 7.35
CA THR A 105 -26.05 28.22 8.58
C THR A 105 -25.36 27.08 9.34
N ARG A 106 -26.01 25.92 9.44
CA ARG A 106 -25.43 24.72 10.08
C ARG A 106 -24.23 24.20 9.31
N LEU A 107 -24.31 24.14 7.98
CA LEU A 107 -23.19 23.73 7.13
C LEU A 107 -21.97 24.65 7.32
N LEU A 108 -22.17 25.97 7.28
CA LEU A 108 -21.09 26.93 7.50
C LEU A 108 -20.49 26.83 8.91
N THR A 109 -21.33 26.53 9.92
CA THR A 109 -20.84 26.31 11.30
C THR A 109 -19.93 25.08 11.37
N VAL A 110 -20.36 23.98 10.75
CA VAL A 110 -19.59 22.73 10.69
C VAL A 110 -18.25 22.92 9.95
N LEU A 111 -18.26 23.63 8.83
CA LEU A 111 -17.05 23.88 8.05
C LEU A 111 -16.08 24.84 8.74
N ALA A 112 -16.58 25.74 9.59
CA ALA A 112 -15.76 26.65 10.38
C ALA A 112 -15.14 25.96 11.62
N ASP A 113 -15.90 25.09 12.29
CA ASP A 113 -15.46 24.30 13.44
C ASP A 113 -16.31 23.04 13.56
N ALA A 114 -15.76 21.91 13.12
CA ALA A 114 -16.43 20.62 13.22
C ALA A 114 -16.27 19.98 14.61
N ARG A 115 -15.54 20.61 15.55
CA ARG A 115 -15.30 20.12 16.92
C ARG A 115 -14.70 18.72 16.97
N GLY A 116 -13.80 18.43 16.04
CA GLY A 116 -13.17 17.12 15.88
C GLY A 116 -14.03 16.07 15.16
N GLU A 117 -15.27 16.39 14.77
CA GLU A 117 -16.12 15.49 13.99
C GLU A 117 -15.80 15.54 12.50
N ASP A 118 -15.88 14.40 11.82
CA ASP A 118 -15.61 14.30 10.38
C ASP A 118 -16.68 13.53 9.60
N GLN A 119 -17.77 13.14 10.29
CA GLN A 119 -18.84 12.33 9.74
C GLN A 119 -20.18 12.84 10.25
N LEU A 120 -20.79 13.76 9.50
CA LEU A 120 -21.90 14.58 9.96
C LEU A 120 -23.12 14.48 9.03
N ALA A 121 -24.32 14.56 9.61
CA ALA A 121 -25.57 14.65 8.88
C ALA A 121 -26.38 15.86 9.37
N LEU A 122 -26.77 16.72 8.43
CA LEU A 122 -27.56 17.91 8.67
C LEU A 122 -29.03 17.60 8.42
N ARG A 123 -29.87 17.83 9.43
CA ARG A 123 -31.33 17.64 9.36
C ARG A 123 -32.04 18.86 9.92
N ALA A 124 -33.34 18.96 9.67
CA ALA A 124 -34.18 20.03 10.25
C ALA A 124 -34.06 20.08 11.78
N SER A 125 -34.00 18.91 12.43
CA SER A 125 -33.85 18.74 13.88
C SER A 125 -32.48 19.14 14.43
N GLY A 126 -31.39 19.03 13.67
CA GLY A 126 -30.05 19.29 14.20
C GLY A 126 -28.91 18.81 13.31
N VAL A 127 -27.71 18.85 13.89
CA VAL A 127 -26.50 18.24 13.34
C VAL A 127 -26.28 16.92 14.10
N PHE A 128 -26.14 15.83 13.36
CA PHE A 128 -25.93 14.49 13.90
C PHE A 128 -24.53 14.03 13.55
N ALA A 129 -23.79 13.55 14.55
CA ALA A 129 -22.47 12.95 14.35
C ALA A 129 -22.55 11.43 14.38
N ARG A 130 -21.78 10.77 13.52
CA ARG A 130 -21.78 9.30 13.45
C ARG A 130 -21.00 8.69 14.61
N ARG A 131 -21.56 7.62 15.18
CA ARG A 131 -20.93 6.80 16.22
C ARG A 131 -21.15 5.32 15.95
N LEU A 132 -20.17 4.50 16.32
CA LEU A 132 -20.31 3.05 16.36
C LEU A 132 -20.55 2.63 17.82
N ALA A 133 -21.64 1.92 18.08
CA ALA A 133 -22.03 1.51 19.43
C ALA A 133 -22.27 0.00 19.48
N ARG A 134 -22.08 -0.60 20.66
CA ARG A 134 -22.42 -2.00 20.91
C ARG A 134 -23.93 -2.20 20.68
N ASN A 135 -24.32 -3.28 20.01
CA ASN A 135 -25.75 -3.57 19.80
C ASN A 135 -26.41 -3.98 21.14
N PRO A 136 -27.34 -3.17 21.70
CA PRO A 136 -27.98 -3.49 22.97
C PRO A 136 -28.95 -4.68 22.87
N SER A 137 -29.36 -5.05 21.65
CA SER A 137 -30.20 -6.22 21.37
C SER A 137 -29.43 -7.54 21.42
N SER A 138 -28.12 -7.50 21.65
CA SER A 138 -27.35 -8.70 21.97
C SER A 138 -27.67 -9.10 23.42
N PRO A 139 -28.30 -10.26 23.66
CA PRO A 139 -28.63 -10.67 25.01
C PRO A 139 -27.34 -10.79 25.83
N ASN A 140 -27.32 -10.15 27.00
CA ASN A 140 -26.26 -10.42 27.98
C ASN A 140 -26.24 -11.92 28.28
N ALA A 141 -25.05 -12.51 28.30
CA ALA A 141 -24.85 -13.93 28.59
C ALA A 141 -25.48 -14.37 29.94
N SER A 142 -25.81 -13.43 30.81
CA SER A 142 -26.41 -13.66 32.13
C SER A 142 -27.95 -13.65 32.16
N ASP A 143 -28.67 -13.28 31.09
CA ASP A 143 -30.12 -13.00 31.15
C ASP A 143 -30.98 -13.77 30.14
N ALA A 144 -30.43 -14.78 29.47
CA ALA A 144 -31.14 -15.48 28.42
C ALA A 144 -31.88 -16.74 28.92
N THR A 145 -33.16 -16.58 29.25
CA THR A 145 -34.15 -17.54 28.72
C THR A 145 -34.22 -17.30 27.20
N TYR A 146 -33.22 -17.79 26.48
CA TYR A 146 -33.24 -17.85 25.02
C TYR A 146 -34.31 -18.89 24.66
N ASP A 147 -35.47 -18.44 24.18
CA ASP A 147 -36.45 -19.36 23.60
C ASP A 147 -35.83 -19.91 22.31
N ALA A 148 -35.27 -21.11 22.42
CA ALA A 148 -34.50 -21.80 21.38
C ALA A 148 -35.43 -22.39 20.31
N THR A 149 -36.37 -21.60 19.78
CA THR A 149 -36.98 -21.95 18.51
C THR A 149 -35.89 -21.87 17.45
N GLU A 150 -35.43 -23.03 16.98
CA GLU A 150 -34.46 -23.15 15.88
C GLU A 150 -34.95 -22.31 14.69
N TRP A 151 -34.11 -21.39 14.23
CA TRP A 151 -34.41 -20.61 13.03
C TRP A 151 -34.39 -21.54 11.82
N THR A 152 -35.45 -21.52 11.01
CA THR A 152 -35.58 -22.36 9.81
C THR A 152 -35.38 -21.54 8.54
N ALA A 153 -34.72 -22.13 7.54
CA ALA A 153 -34.53 -21.51 6.24
C ALA A 153 -35.85 -21.26 5.50
N PRO A 154 -35.89 -20.32 4.53
CA PRO A 154 -37.07 -20.08 3.69
C PRO A 154 -37.50 -21.33 2.91
N SER A 155 -38.81 -21.60 2.86
CA SER A 155 -39.39 -22.68 2.05
C SER A 155 -39.43 -22.28 0.57
N GLY A 156 -38.57 -22.85 -0.26
CA GLY A 156 -38.43 -22.57 -1.69
C GLY A 156 -36.97 -22.46 -2.13
N THR A 157 -36.70 -21.59 -3.11
CA THR A 157 -35.33 -21.37 -3.61
C THR A 157 -34.63 -20.23 -2.86
N THR A 158 -33.40 -20.48 -2.41
CA THR A 158 -32.47 -19.44 -1.95
C THR A 158 -31.32 -19.28 -2.95
N LEU A 159 -31.17 -18.08 -3.52
CA LEU A 159 -30.09 -17.72 -4.44
C LEU A 159 -28.87 -17.26 -3.66
N ILE A 160 -27.69 -17.82 -3.93
CA ILE A 160 -26.42 -17.43 -3.32
C ILE A 160 -25.44 -16.99 -4.41
N THR A 161 -25.18 -15.69 -4.53
CA THR A 161 -24.17 -15.17 -5.47
C THR A 161 -22.78 -15.25 -4.86
N GLY A 162 -21.76 -15.62 -5.64
CA GLY A 162 -20.48 -16.04 -5.07
C GLY A 162 -20.61 -17.36 -4.30
N GLY A 163 -21.66 -18.15 -4.58
CA GLY A 163 -22.07 -19.31 -3.79
C GLY A 163 -21.06 -20.46 -3.76
N THR A 164 -20.14 -20.51 -4.72
CA THR A 164 -19.03 -21.48 -4.74
C THR A 164 -17.74 -20.94 -4.13
N GLY A 165 -17.73 -19.70 -3.61
CA GLY A 165 -16.58 -19.11 -2.90
C GLY A 165 -16.61 -19.44 -1.40
N GLY A 166 -15.54 -19.10 -0.66
CA GLY A 166 -15.41 -19.43 0.76
C GLY A 166 -16.60 -18.99 1.63
N LEU A 167 -16.97 -17.70 1.58
CA LEU A 167 -18.12 -17.18 2.32
C LEU A 167 -19.46 -17.72 1.84
N GLY A 168 -19.63 -17.84 0.51
CA GLY A 168 -20.83 -18.39 -0.10
C GLY A 168 -21.07 -19.84 0.32
N GLY A 169 -20.00 -20.63 0.41
CA GLY A 169 -20.05 -22.02 0.89
C GLY A 169 -20.44 -22.12 2.36
N HIS A 170 -19.93 -21.25 3.24
CA HIS A 170 -20.37 -21.20 4.64
C HIS A 170 -21.86 -20.82 4.77
N ALA A 171 -22.31 -19.83 4.01
CA ALA A 171 -23.73 -19.45 3.98
C ALA A 171 -24.62 -20.58 3.43
N ALA A 172 -24.17 -21.29 2.40
CA ALA A 172 -24.89 -22.43 1.84
C ALA A 172 -25.02 -23.58 2.85
N ARG A 173 -23.95 -23.91 3.58
CA ARG A 173 -23.97 -24.95 4.64
C ARG A 173 -24.90 -24.58 5.78
N TRP A 174 -24.90 -23.32 6.20
CA TRP A 174 -25.84 -22.81 7.20
C TRP A 174 -27.29 -23.01 6.75
N LEU A 175 -27.63 -22.59 5.54
CA LEU A 175 -28.98 -22.71 4.99
C LEU A 175 -29.41 -24.17 4.81
N ALA A 176 -28.52 -25.05 4.33
CA ALA A 176 -28.81 -26.48 4.21
C ALA A 176 -29.11 -27.11 5.58
N ARG A 177 -28.30 -26.81 6.62
CA ARG A 177 -28.54 -27.28 7.99
C ARG A 177 -29.83 -26.73 8.60
N ALA A 178 -30.22 -25.51 8.22
CA ALA A 178 -31.48 -24.90 8.61
C ALA A 178 -32.70 -25.41 7.79
N GLY A 179 -32.51 -26.41 6.93
CA GLY A 179 -33.59 -27.09 6.19
C GLY A 179 -33.98 -26.44 4.87
N ALA A 180 -33.06 -25.74 4.19
CA ALA A 180 -33.35 -25.15 2.88
C ALA A 180 -33.75 -26.22 1.84
N GLU A 181 -34.89 -26.02 1.17
CA GLU A 181 -35.39 -26.96 0.16
C GLU A 181 -34.54 -26.95 -1.13
N HIS A 182 -34.19 -25.76 -1.62
CA HIS A 182 -33.41 -25.59 -2.84
C HIS A 182 -32.40 -24.44 -2.72
N LEU A 183 -31.14 -24.74 -3.01
CA LEU A 183 -30.02 -23.79 -3.04
C LEU A 183 -29.54 -23.58 -4.48
N LEU A 184 -29.66 -22.34 -4.97
CA LEU A 184 -29.14 -21.94 -6.27
C LEU A 184 -27.80 -21.22 -6.07
N LEU A 185 -26.70 -21.94 -6.26
CA LEU A 185 -25.33 -21.43 -6.11
C LEU A 185 -24.84 -20.83 -7.42
N VAL A 186 -24.46 -19.55 -7.39
CA VAL A 186 -24.11 -18.80 -8.59
C VAL A 186 -22.70 -18.25 -8.48
N SER A 187 -21.91 -18.48 -9.53
CA SER A 187 -20.60 -17.86 -9.71
C SER A 187 -20.31 -17.70 -11.21
N ARG A 188 -19.28 -16.92 -11.58
CA ARG A 188 -18.91 -16.74 -12.99
C ARG A 188 -18.55 -18.06 -13.69
N ARG A 189 -17.94 -19.01 -12.96
CA ARG A 189 -17.52 -20.32 -13.49
C ARG A 189 -18.59 -21.41 -13.36
N GLY A 190 -19.61 -21.19 -12.53
CA GLY A 190 -20.68 -22.17 -12.29
C GLY A 190 -20.13 -23.54 -11.89
N PRO A 191 -20.59 -24.65 -12.50
CA PRO A 191 -20.09 -26.00 -12.22
C PRO A 191 -18.58 -26.19 -12.43
N GLY A 192 -17.93 -25.33 -13.24
CA GLY A 192 -16.49 -25.35 -13.45
C GLY A 192 -15.67 -24.63 -12.37
N ALA A 193 -16.31 -24.10 -11.33
CA ALA A 193 -15.57 -23.49 -10.22
C ALA A 193 -14.83 -24.57 -9.39
N PRO A 194 -13.63 -24.27 -8.88
CA PRO A 194 -12.93 -25.18 -7.95
C PRO A 194 -13.85 -25.53 -6.77
N GLN A 195 -13.88 -26.80 -6.38
CA GLN A 195 -14.69 -27.33 -5.26
C GLN A 195 -16.22 -27.26 -5.44
N ALA A 196 -16.75 -26.84 -6.60
CA ALA A 196 -18.20 -26.75 -6.82
C ALA A 196 -18.90 -28.11 -6.67
N GLU A 197 -18.35 -29.17 -7.26
CA GLU A 197 -18.88 -30.53 -7.17
C GLU A 197 -18.87 -31.04 -5.72
N ALA A 198 -17.73 -30.92 -5.03
CA ALA A 198 -17.61 -31.33 -3.63
C ALA A 198 -18.59 -30.57 -2.70
N LEU A 199 -18.77 -29.26 -2.92
CA LEU A 199 -19.74 -28.46 -2.16
C LEU A 199 -21.18 -28.88 -2.49
N GLN A 200 -21.49 -29.15 -3.75
CA GLN A 200 -22.81 -29.62 -4.17
C GLN A 200 -23.16 -30.96 -3.51
N ASP A 201 -22.23 -31.92 -3.51
CA ASP A 201 -22.41 -33.23 -2.88
C ASP A 201 -22.63 -33.10 -1.37
N GLU A 202 -21.83 -32.26 -0.69
CA GLU A 202 -21.97 -32.00 0.75
C GLU A 202 -23.35 -31.42 1.09
N LEU A 203 -23.78 -30.39 0.36
CA LEU A 203 -25.07 -29.73 0.59
C LEU A 203 -26.25 -30.65 0.28
N THR A 204 -26.11 -31.52 -0.73
CA THR A 204 -27.10 -32.55 -1.05
C THR A 204 -27.18 -33.60 0.08
N ALA A 205 -26.05 -34.00 0.65
CA ALA A 205 -26.01 -34.90 1.81
C ALA A 205 -26.64 -34.27 3.08
N LEU A 206 -26.63 -32.94 3.20
CA LEU A 206 -27.33 -32.20 4.25
C LEU A 206 -28.84 -32.07 4.00
N GLY A 207 -29.34 -32.50 2.83
CA GLY A 207 -30.78 -32.61 2.52
C GLY A 207 -31.34 -31.52 1.61
N ALA A 208 -30.52 -30.60 1.10
CA ALA A 208 -30.95 -29.56 0.17
C ALA A 208 -30.86 -30.04 -1.30
N GLU A 209 -31.80 -29.66 -2.15
CA GLU A 209 -31.56 -29.73 -3.60
C GLU A 209 -30.63 -28.60 -4.02
N VAL A 210 -29.63 -28.88 -4.86
CA VAL A 210 -28.60 -27.89 -5.20
C VAL A 210 -28.49 -27.75 -6.71
N THR A 211 -28.63 -26.52 -7.19
CA THR A 211 -28.33 -26.13 -8.56
C THR A 211 -27.12 -25.21 -8.57
N VAL A 212 -26.08 -25.58 -9.33
CA VAL A 212 -24.91 -24.71 -9.56
C VAL A 212 -25.01 -24.10 -10.95
N ALA A 213 -25.05 -22.77 -11.05
CA ALA A 213 -25.22 -22.05 -12.32
C ALA A 213 -24.08 -21.05 -12.57
N ALA A 214 -23.65 -20.98 -13.83
CA ALA A 214 -22.73 -19.94 -14.29
C ALA A 214 -23.51 -18.65 -14.59
N CYS A 215 -23.22 -17.57 -13.88
CA CYS A 215 -23.79 -16.26 -14.16
C CYS A 215 -22.85 -15.17 -13.65
N ASP A 216 -22.62 -14.16 -14.48
CA ASP A 216 -22.00 -12.91 -14.07
C ASP A 216 -23.08 -11.96 -13.55
N VAL A 217 -23.10 -11.77 -12.23
CA VAL A 217 -24.10 -10.93 -11.56
C VAL A 217 -23.93 -9.44 -11.84
N SER A 218 -22.78 -9.02 -12.38
CA SER A 218 -22.58 -7.66 -12.89
C SER A 218 -23.31 -7.41 -14.23
N ASN A 219 -23.79 -8.46 -14.90
CA ASN A 219 -24.59 -8.34 -16.12
C ASN A 219 -26.08 -8.46 -15.80
N ARG A 220 -26.81 -7.34 -15.87
CA ARG A 220 -28.26 -7.30 -15.58
C ARG A 220 -29.08 -8.32 -16.37
N ALA A 221 -28.83 -8.44 -17.68
CA ALA A 221 -29.58 -9.36 -18.54
C ALA A 221 -29.30 -10.83 -18.17
N ALA A 222 -28.07 -11.14 -17.75
CA ALA A 222 -27.72 -12.48 -17.26
C ALA A 222 -28.44 -12.79 -15.94
N VAL A 223 -28.54 -11.82 -15.02
CA VAL A 223 -29.31 -11.97 -13.76
C VAL A 223 -30.79 -12.15 -14.05
N GLU A 224 -31.37 -11.37 -14.95
CA GLU A 224 -32.78 -11.51 -15.35
C GLU A 224 -33.06 -12.90 -15.96
N HIS A 225 -32.18 -13.38 -16.84
CA HIS A 225 -32.29 -14.72 -17.38
C HIS A 225 -32.18 -15.79 -16.28
N LEU A 226 -31.21 -15.69 -15.38
CA LEU A 226 -31.07 -16.59 -14.24
C LEU A 226 -32.31 -16.62 -13.36
N LEU A 227 -32.93 -15.46 -13.06
CA LEU A 227 -34.16 -15.42 -12.27
C LEU A 227 -35.34 -16.09 -12.99
N SER A 228 -35.34 -16.11 -14.33
CA SER A 228 -36.38 -16.77 -15.12
C SER A 228 -36.27 -18.30 -15.13
N THR A 229 -35.11 -18.87 -14.76
CA THR A 229 -34.93 -20.34 -14.70
C THR A 229 -35.38 -20.95 -13.37
N ILE A 230 -35.76 -20.13 -12.39
CA ILE A 230 -36.18 -20.60 -11.07
C ILE A 230 -37.54 -21.33 -11.19
N PRO A 231 -37.64 -22.58 -10.69
CA PRO A 231 -38.86 -23.37 -10.81
C PRO A 231 -40.08 -22.70 -10.15
N GLN A 232 -41.25 -22.80 -10.78
CA GLN A 232 -42.49 -22.20 -10.25
C GLN A 232 -43.03 -22.91 -9.01
N ASP A 233 -42.78 -24.21 -8.89
CA ASP A 233 -43.10 -25.03 -7.71
C ASP A 233 -42.23 -24.68 -6.49
N ARG A 234 -41.06 -24.07 -6.73
CA ARG A 234 -40.09 -23.67 -5.69
C ARG A 234 -39.63 -22.22 -5.91
N PRO A 235 -40.51 -21.23 -5.69
CA PRO A 235 -40.23 -19.85 -6.03
C PRO A 235 -39.04 -19.30 -5.21
N LEU A 236 -38.41 -18.24 -5.73
CA LEU A 236 -37.37 -17.51 -5.00
C LEU A 236 -37.93 -16.89 -3.72
N ARG A 237 -37.35 -17.26 -2.58
CA ARG A 237 -37.72 -16.77 -1.24
C ARG A 237 -36.54 -16.22 -0.43
N GLY A 238 -35.32 -16.57 -0.82
CA GLY A 238 -34.10 -16.08 -0.17
C GLY A 238 -33.06 -15.58 -1.16
N VAL A 239 -32.29 -14.58 -0.76
CA VAL A 239 -31.09 -14.12 -1.47
C VAL A 239 -29.95 -13.95 -0.46
N VAL A 240 -28.77 -14.44 -0.80
CA VAL A 240 -27.51 -14.18 -0.08
C VAL A 240 -26.47 -13.69 -1.07
N HIS A 241 -26.05 -12.44 -0.93
CA HIS A 241 -25.08 -11.82 -1.80
C HIS A 241 -23.70 -11.83 -1.16
N THR A 242 -22.84 -12.78 -1.57
CA THR A 242 -21.44 -12.89 -1.12
C THR A 242 -20.42 -12.58 -2.23
N ALA A 243 -20.86 -12.09 -3.39
CA ALA A 243 -19.96 -11.74 -4.48
C ALA A 243 -19.09 -10.52 -4.10
N GLY A 244 -17.84 -10.55 -4.50
CA GLY A 244 -16.88 -9.48 -4.27
C GLY A 244 -15.45 -9.90 -4.58
N VAL A 245 -14.59 -8.91 -4.75
CA VAL A 245 -13.14 -9.07 -4.90
C VAL A 245 -12.49 -8.12 -3.89
N GLY A 246 -11.48 -8.59 -3.17
CA GLY A 246 -10.71 -7.74 -2.25
C GLY A 246 -9.81 -6.79 -3.00
N GLN A 247 -9.39 -5.72 -2.33
CA GLN A 247 -8.42 -4.75 -2.83
C GLN A 247 -7.39 -4.47 -1.72
N LEU A 248 -6.14 -4.26 -2.09
CA LEU A 248 -5.08 -3.80 -1.18
C LEU A 248 -4.10 -2.86 -1.92
N THR A 249 -4.65 -1.86 -2.60
CA THR A 249 -3.91 -0.89 -3.42
C THR A 249 -4.23 0.50 -2.89
N PRO A 250 -3.23 1.32 -2.51
CA PRO A 250 -3.46 2.71 -2.09
C PRO A 250 -4.30 3.49 -3.11
N LEU A 251 -5.13 4.43 -2.66
CA LEU A 251 -6.04 5.18 -3.52
C LEU A 251 -5.30 5.91 -4.65
N LEU A 252 -4.12 6.48 -4.36
CA LEU A 252 -3.31 7.21 -5.34
C LEU A 252 -2.68 6.29 -6.39
N GLU A 253 -2.53 5.00 -6.08
CA GLU A 253 -1.98 4.00 -6.99
C GLU A 253 -3.08 3.20 -7.71
N THR A 254 -4.31 3.22 -7.19
CA THR A 254 -5.45 2.49 -7.75
C THR A 254 -5.89 3.09 -9.09
N GLY A 255 -5.72 2.34 -10.18
CA GLY A 255 -6.22 2.74 -11.50
C GLY A 255 -7.76 2.81 -11.57
N THR A 256 -8.30 3.60 -12.50
CA THR A 256 -9.76 3.74 -12.67
C THR A 256 -10.46 2.41 -12.97
N ASP A 257 -9.87 1.57 -13.82
CA ASP A 257 -10.43 0.28 -14.20
C ASP A 257 -10.46 -0.69 -13.00
N GLU A 258 -9.38 -0.71 -12.21
CA GLU A 258 -9.31 -1.49 -10.97
C GLU A 258 -10.38 -1.03 -9.97
N PHE A 259 -10.52 0.29 -9.80
CA PHE A 259 -11.54 0.87 -8.92
C PHE A 259 -12.95 0.46 -9.36
N ALA A 260 -13.23 0.53 -10.66
CA ALA A 260 -14.50 0.13 -11.26
C ALA A 260 -14.79 -1.35 -11.03
N ASP A 261 -13.82 -2.23 -11.28
CA ASP A 261 -13.96 -3.67 -11.13
C ASP A 261 -14.25 -4.06 -9.67
N VAL A 262 -13.50 -3.50 -8.71
CA VAL A 262 -13.69 -3.76 -7.27
C VAL A 262 -15.05 -3.27 -6.80
N LEU A 263 -15.46 -2.06 -7.21
CA LEU A 263 -16.75 -1.49 -6.84
C LEU A 263 -17.90 -2.34 -7.42
N ALA A 264 -17.85 -2.64 -8.72
CA ALA A 264 -18.89 -3.38 -9.44
C ALA A 264 -19.05 -4.81 -8.91
N ALA A 265 -17.97 -5.47 -8.52
CA ALA A 265 -17.99 -6.84 -8.00
C ALA A 265 -18.97 -7.06 -6.84
N LYS A 266 -19.16 -6.04 -5.99
CA LYS A 266 -20.13 -6.04 -4.89
C LYS A 266 -21.42 -5.30 -5.23
N THR A 267 -21.33 -4.12 -5.83
CA THR A 267 -22.48 -3.22 -5.96
C THR A 267 -23.43 -3.61 -7.09
N ALA A 268 -22.91 -3.98 -8.26
CA ALA A 268 -23.72 -4.21 -9.46
C ALA A 268 -24.71 -5.37 -9.27
N GLY A 269 -24.23 -6.51 -8.74
CA GLY A 269 -25.09 -7.66 -8.47
C GLY A 269 -26.20 -7.37 -7.46
N ALA A 270 -25.86 -6.66 -6.36
CA ALA A 270 -26.83 -6.28 -5.35
C ALA A 270 -27.87 -5.28 -5.90
N ALA A 271 -27.44 -4.31 -6.72
CA ALA A 271 -28.31 -3.36 -7.39
C ALA A 271 -29.28 -4.05 -8.37
N HIS A 272 -28.77 -4.95 -9.21
CA HIS A 272 -29.60 -5.73 -10.14
C HIS A 272 -30.64 -6.57 -9.40
N LEU A 273 -30.25 -7.24 -8.33
CA LEU A 273 -31.17 -8.04 -7.51
C LEU A 273 -32.24 -7.16 -6.87
N ASP A 274 -31.91 -6.00 -6.30
CA ASP A 274 -32.92 -5.11 -5.72
C ASP A 274 -33.93 -4.61 -6.75
N VAL A 275 -33.44 -4.17 -7.91
CA VAL A 275 -34.29 -3.63 -9.00
C VAL A 275 -35.17 -4.71 -9.62
N LEU A 276 -34.60 -5.87 -9.98
CA LEU A 276 -35.34 -6.95 -10.65
C LEU A 276 -36.34 -7.64 -9.73
N LEU A 277 -36.07 -7.68 -8.42
CA LEU A 277 -37.00 -8.24 -7.44
C LEU A 277 -38.07 -7.23 -7.02
N GLY A 278 -37.79 -5.92 -7.11
CA GLY A 278 -38.74 -4.85 -6.81
C GLY A 278 -39.40 -5.04 -5.44
N GLU A 279 -40.72 -5.01 -5.41
CA GLU A 279 -41.54 -5.17 -4.19
C GLU A 279 -41.83 -6.64 -3.83
N ARG A 280 -41.14 -7.61 -4.47
CA ARG A 280 -41.29 -9.02 -4.12
C ARG A 280 -40.86 -9.24 -2.67
N ARG A 281 -41.79 -9.80 -1.87
CA ARG A 281 -41.51 -10.20 -0.50
C ARG A 281 -40.66 -11.47 -0.49
N LEU A 282 -39.48 -11.34 0.10
CA LEU A 282 -38.56 -12.43 0.41
C LEU A 282 -38.54 -12.63 1.92
N ASP A 283 -38.27 -13.86 2.34
CA ASP A 283 -38.10 -14.18 3.75
C ASP A 283 -36.67 -13.84 4.21
N LEU A 284 -35.72 -13.84 3.27
CA LEU A 284 -34.30 -13.60 3.51
C LEU A 284 -33.69 -12.76 2.37
N PHE A 285 -32.94 -11.72 2.73
CA PHE A 285 -32.08 -10.99 1.79
C PHE A 285 -30.84 -10.51 2.55
N VAL A 286 -29.71 -11.21 2.38
CA VAL A 286 -28.50 -10.97 3.14
C VAL A 286 -27.42 -10.41 2.23
N LEU A 287 -26.76 -9.33 2.67
CA LEU A 287 -25.62 -8.72 2.00
C LEU A 287 -24.37 -8.90 2.85
N PHE A 288 -23.32 -9.48 2.28
CA PHE A 288 -22.02 -9.60 2.94
C PHE A 288 -21.19 -8.34 2.68
N SER A 289 -21.24 -7.42 3.63
CA SER A 289 -20.46 -6.18 3.68
C SER A 289 -19.15 -6.39 4.45
N SER A 290 -18.42 -5.32 4.74
CA SER A 290 -17.13 -5.35 5.44
C SER A 290 -16.95 -4.16 6.38
N ILE A 291 -16.18 -4.35 7.45
CA ILE A 291 -15.73 -3.28 8.35
C ILE A 291 -15.03 -2.11 7.62
N SER A 292 -14.42 -2.38 6.46
CA SER A 292 -13.84 -1.33 5.58
C SER A 292 -14.87 -0.29 5.14
N GLY A 293 -16.14 -0.70 4.97
CA GLY A 293 -17.24 0.22 4.69
C GLY A 293 -17.74 0.99 5.93
N VAL A 294 -17.39 0.56 7.14
CA VAL A 294 -17.90 1.12 8.41
C VAL A 294 -16.94 2.13 9.03
N TRP A 295 -15.66 1.77 9.17
CA TRP A 295 -14.63 2.64 9.74
C TRP A 295 -13.42 2.88 8.81
N GLY A 296 -13.42 2.30 7.61
CA GLY A 296 -12.31 2.47 6.65
C GLY A 296 -11.23 1.41 6.77
N SER A 297 -10.41 1.29 5.73
CA SER A 297 -9.18 0.49 5.73
C SER A 297 -8.26 1.04 4.65
N GLY A 298 -7.00 1.33 4.99
CA GLY A 298 -6.03 1.84 4.04
C GLY A 298 -5.73 0.82 2.94
N GLY A 299 -5.62 1.28 1.69
CA GLY A 299 -5.49 0.45 0.50
C GLY A 299 -6.80 -0.20 0.03
N GLN A 300 -7.94 0.17 0.63
CA GLN A 300 -9.24 -0.46 0.35
C GLN A 300 -10.33 0.56 0.03
N ALA A 301 -9.98 1.67 -0.62
CA ALA A 301 -10.91 2.76 -0.90
C ALA A 301 -12.12 2.32 -1.76
N ALA A 302 -11.90 1.60 -2.86
CA ALA A 302 -13.00 1.11 -3.71
C ALA A 302 -13.82 0.04 -3.00
N TYR A 303 -13.15 -0.85 -2.26
CA TYR A 303 -13.80 -1.89 -1.49
C TYR A 303 -14.67 -1.33 -0.35
N GLY A 304 -14.17 -0.34 0.39
CA GLY A 304 -14.91 0.39 1.43
C GLY A 304 -16.13 1.10 0.86
N ALA A 305 -15.97 1.79 -0.28
CA ALA A 305 -17.08 2.41 -1.02
C ALA A 305 -18.16 1.39 -1.41
N ALA A 306 -17.76 0.22 -1.91
CA ALA A 306 -18.66 -0.84 -2.32
C ALA A 306 -19.48 -1.40 -1.14
N ASN A 307 -18.84 -1.59 0.01
CA ASN A 307 -19.49 -2.11 1.22
C ASN A 307 -20.43 -1.08 1.86
N ALA A 308 -20.08 0.21 1.85
CA ALA A 308 -20.97 1.28 2.30
C ALA A 308 -22.26 1.36 1.45
N TYR A 309 -22.18 1.08 0.15
CA TYR A 309 -23.34 0.95 -0.72
C TYR A 309 -24.25 -0.21 -0.29
N LEU A 310 -23.69 -1.39 0.01
CA LEU A 310 -24.48 -2.55 0.47
C LEU A 310 -25.23 -2.26 1.78
N ASP A 311 -24.58 -1.57 2.72
CA ASP A 311 -25.21 -1.17 3.97
C ASP A 311 -26.40 -0.23 3.74
N ALA A 312 -26.22 0.79 2.89
CA ALA A 312 -27.30 1.71 2.53
C ALA A 312 -28.44 1.02 1.75
N LEU A 313 -28.12 0.03 0.91
CA LEU A 313 -29.11 -0.76 0.18
C LEU A 313 -29.99 -1.57 1.15
N ALA A 314 -29.39 -2.21 2.16
CA ALA A 314 -30.14 -2.95 3.17
C ALA A 314 -31.08 -2.03 3.96
N GLN A 315 -30.60 -0.85 4.36
CA GLN A 315 -31.43 0.16 5.04
C GLN A 315 -32.60 0.62 4.16
N ARG A 316 -32.36 0.89 2.88
CA ARG A 316 -33.40 1.29 1.93
C ARG A 316 -34.44 0.20 1.70
N ARG A 317 -34.02 -1.07 1.57
CA ARG A 317 -34.95 -2.21 1.50
C ARG A 317 -35.80 -2.32 2.76
N ARG A 318 -35.20 -2.19 3.94
CA ARG A 318 -35.92 -2.23 5.23
C ARG A 318 -36.90 -1.06 5.37
N ALA A 319 -36.55 0.14 4.91
CA ALA A 319 -37.44 1.29 4.90
C ALA A 319 -38.70 1.08 4.02
N ARG A 320 -38.58 0.30 2.94
CA ARG A 320 -39.70 -0.16 2.10
C ARG A 320 -40.50 -1.32 2.73
N GLY A 321 -40.13 -1.79 3.92
CA GLY A 321 -40.75 -2.93 4.58
C GLY A 321 -40.36 -4.30 4.00
N LEU A 322 -39.27 -4.36 3.24
CA LEU A 322 -38.73 -5.59 2.68
C LEU A 322 -37.65 -6.18 3.59
N ALA A 323 -37.45 -7.50 3.54
CA ALA A 323 -36.33 -8.15 4.20
C ALA A 323 -35.00 -7.64 3.61
N ALA A 324 -34.08 -7.25 4.49
CA ALA A 324 -32.68 -7.04 4.19
C ALA A 324 -31.84 -6.97 5.47
N THR A 325 -30.68 -7.63 5.46
CA THR A 325 -29.66 -7.57 6.51
C THR A 325 -28.29 -7.47 5.85
N SER A 326 -27.60 -6.36 6.07
CA SER A 326 -26.18 -6.21 5.73
C SER A 326 -25.34 -6.52 6.96
N VAL A 327 -24.35 -7.41 6.82
CA VAL A 327 -23.38 -7.66 7.89
C VAL A 327 -22.02 -7.18 7.43
N ALA A 328 -21.48 -6.18 8.14
CA ALA A 328 -20.14 -5.66 7.94
C ALA A 328 -19.14 -6.55 8.68
N TRP A 329 -18.54 -7.49 7.95
CA TRP A 329 -17.64 -8.50 8.51
C TRP A 329 -16.22 -7.98 8.75
N GLY A 330 -15.64 -8.39 9.88
CA GLY A 330 -14.19 -8.45 10.08
C GLY A 330 -13.54 -9.59 9.29
N PRO A 331 -12.24 -9.87 9.51
CA PRO A 331 -11.54 -10.96 8.81
C PRO A 331 -12.11 -12.33 9.18
N TRP A 332 -12.02 -13.31 8.28
CA TRP A 332 -12.50 -14.70 8.50
C TRP A 332 -11.34 -15.68 8.38
N ALA A 333 -11.29 -16.71 9.24
CA ALA A 333 -10.20 -17.70 9.26
C ALA A 333 -10.22 -18.69 8.08
N ASP A 334 -11.37 -18.90 7.42
CA ASP A 334 -11.55 -19.85 6.30
C ASP A 334 -12.47 -19.27 5.21
N GLY A 335 -12.09 -18.15 4.61
CA GLY A 335 -12.98 -17.38 3.73
C GLY A 335 -12.35 -16.73 2.50
N GLY A 336 -11.04 -16.89 2.29
CA GLY A 336 -10.32 -16.23 1.18
C GLY A 336 -10.16 -14.71 1.34
N MET A 337 -10.68 -14.13 2.43
CA MET A 337 -10.54 -12.70 2.75
C MET A 337 -9.34 -12.40 3.66
N ALA A 338 -8.77 -13.42 4.34
CA ALA A 338 -7.67 -13.27 5.29
C ALA A 338 -6.82 -14.56 5.36
N ASP A 339 -6.45 -15.12 4.22
CA ASP A 339 -5.60 -16.31 4.14
C ASP A 339 -4.12 -15.90 4.06
N GLY A 340 -3.22 -16.70 4.64
CA GLY A 340 -1.76 -16.46 4.61
C GLY A 340 -1.31 -15.23 5.40
N ASP A 341 -0.32 -14.50 4.89
CA ASP A 341 0.35 -13.37 5.56
C ASP A 341 -0.61 -12.23 5.93
N ALA A 342 -1.70 -12.05 5.16
CA ALA A 342 -2.74 -11.06 5.45
C ALA A 342 -3.47 -11.32 6.78
N SER A 343 -3.62 -12.58 7.19
CA SER A 343 -4.27 -12.96 8.45
C SER A 343 -3.43 -12.54 9.67
N GLU A 344 -2.13 -12.83 9.60
CA GLU A 344 -1.18 -12.53 10.66
C GLU A 344 -1.01 -11.02 10.82
N HIS A 345 -0.96 -10.29 9.71
CA HIS A 345 -0.93 -8.83 9.67
C HIS A 345 -2.15 -8.20 10.36
N MET A 346 -3.36 -8.66 10.03
CA MET A 346 -4.61 -8.14 10.62
C MET A 346 -4.69 -8.44 12.12
N ARG A 347 -4.22 -9.63 12.53
CA ARG A 347 -4.12 -10.03 13.93
C ARG A 347 -3.20 -9.11 14.73
N ARG A 348 -2.04 -8.74 14.19
CA ARG A 348 -1.08 -7.80 14.83
C ARG A 348 -1.68 -6.40 15.02
N ARG A 349 -2.58 -5.99 14.13
CA ARG A 349 -3.35 -4.74 14.25
C ARG A 349 -4.57 -4.83 15.17
N GLY A 350 -4.72 -5.92 15.93
CA GLY A 350 -5.85 -6.11 16.85
C GLY A 350 -7.16 -6.52 16.18
N LEU A 351 -7.12 -7.03 14.94
CA LEU A 351 -8.27 -7.56 14.20
C LEU A 351 -8.08 -9.07 13.91
N PRO A 352 -8.18 -9.95 14.93
CA PRO A 352 -8.11 -11.39 14.73
C PRO A 352 -9.22 -11.92 13.81
N ALA A 353 -8.91 -12.99 13.08
CA ALA A 353 -9.84 -13.64 12.18
C ALA A 353 -10.99 -14.33 12.93
N LEU A 354 -12.23 -14.04 12.52
CA LEU A 354 -13.44 -14.67 13.02
C LEU A 354 -13.46 -16.15 12.66
N ARG A 355 -13.86 -16.97 13.64
CA ARG A 355 -14.19 -18.35 13.38
C ARG A 355 -15.51 -18.44 12.59
N PRO A 356 -15.58 -19.20 11.49
CA PRO A 356 -16.77 -19.26 10.64
C PRO A 356 -18.05 -19.68 11.38
N ASP A 357 -17.95 -20.60 12.34
CA ASP A 357 -19.09 -21.06 13.14
C ASP A 357 -19.71 -19.94 14.00
N LEU A 358 -18.88 -19.14 14.65
CA LEU A 358 -19.32 -17.98 15.42
C LEU A 358 -19.87 -16.87 14.51
N ALA A 359 -19.23 -16.64 13.36
CA ALA A 359 -19.69 -15.65 12.40
C ALA A 359 -21.07 -16.01 11.83
N ILE A 360 -21.30 -17.27 11.48
CA ILE A 360 -22.63 -17.76 11.03
C ILE A 360 -23.67 -17.65 12.16
N ALA A 361 -23.33 -17.95 13.40
CA ALA A 361 -24.25 -17.75 14.53
C ALA A 361 -24.64 -16.26 14.70
N ALA A 362 -23.70 -15.34 14.53
CA ALA A 362 -23.96 -13.91 14.54
C ALA A 362 -24.83 -13.46 13.35
N LEU A 363 -24.63 -14.04 12.17
CA LEU A 363 -25.50 -13.81 11.00
C LEU A 363 -26.94 -14.24 11.28
N GLU A 364 -27.14 -15.45 11.79
CA GLU A 364 -28.47 -15.97 12.13
C GLU A 364 -29.17 -15.05 13.15
N GLN A 365 -28.44 -14.63 14.19
CA GLN A 365 -28.96 -13.69 15.18
C GLN A 365 -29.37 -12.36 14.54
N ALA A 366 -28.53 -11.79 13.67
CA ALA A 366 -28.83 -10.53 12.98
C ALA A 366 -30.09 -10.64 12.10
N VAL A 367 -30.22 -11.73 11.37
CA VAL A 367 -31.40 -12.03 10.53
C VAL A 367 -32.65 -12.18 11.41
N ARG A 368 -32.58 -12.96 12.49
CA ARG A 368 -33.70 -13.20 13.42
C ARG A 368 -34.19 -11.92 14.09
N LEU A 369 -33.26 -11.05 14.50
CA LEU A 369 -33.58 -9.75 15.11
C LEU A 369 -34.03 -8.71 14.07
N GLY A 370 -33.93 -9.02 12.77
CA GLY A 370 -34.22 -8.09 11.69
C GLY A 370 -33.28 -6.88 11.68
N GLU A 371 -32.01 -7.06 12.04
CA GLU A 371 -31.08 -5.93 11.97
C GLU A 371 -30.84 -5.56 10.49
N ALA A 372 -30.97 -4.27 10.17
CA ALA A 372 -30.75 -3.78 8.81
C ALA A 372 -29.26 -3.76 8.47
N CYS A 373 -28.44 -3.28 9.42
CA CYS A 373 -26.98 -3.25 9.34
C CYS A 373 -26.41 -3.61 10.70
N VAL A 374 -25.46 -4.55 10.73
CA VAL A 374 -24.69 -4.87 11.94
C VAL A 374 -23.22 -5.08 11.58
N THR A 375 -22.33 -4.67 12.46
CA THR A 375 -20.89 -4.93 12.34
C THR A 375 -20.55 -6.13 13.21
N VAL A 376 -19.88 -7.13 12.63
CA VAL A 376 -19.40 -8.30 13.35
C VAL A 376 -17.92 -8.45 13.08
N ALA A 377 -17.11 -8.19 14.10
CA ALA A 377 -15.67 -8.32 14.08
C ALA A 377 -15.18 -8.73 15.47
N ASP A 378 -14.13 -9.54 15.51
CA ASP A 378 -13.36 -9.77 16.72
C ASP A 378 -12.27 -8.68 16.77
N VAL A 379 -12.25 -7.91 17.86
CA VAL A 379 -11.43 -6.71 17.98
C VAL A 379 -10.77 -6.68 19.35
N GLN A 380 -9.44 -6.64 19.34
CA GLN A 380 -8.61 -6.35 20.50
C GLN A 380 -8.48 -4.82 20.60
N TRP A 381 -9.42 -4.18 21.30
CA TRP A 381 -9.56 -2.72 21.32
C TRP A 381 -8.33 -1.99 21.88
N ASP A 382 -7.61 -2.62 22.78
CA ASP A 382 -6.35 -2.17 23.37
C ASP A 382 -5.20 -2.10 22.35
N VAL A 383 -5.22 -2.97 21.33
CA VAL A 383 -4.26 -2.96 20.23
C VAL A 383 -4.76 -2.12 19.05
N PHE A 384 -6.03 -2.28 18.70
CA PHE A 384 -6.62 -1.66 17.51
C PHE A 384 -6.78 -0.15 17.64
N LEU A 385 -7.27 0.37 18.77
CA LEU A 385 -7.57 1.81 18.90
C LEU A 385 -6.32 2.69 18.81
N PRO A 386 -5.22 2.44 19.55
CA PRO A 386 -4.03 3.29 19.49
C PRO A 386 -3.46 3.37 18.08
N ALA A 387 -3.37 2.23 17.39
CA ALA A 387 -2.92 2.17 16.01
C ALA A 387 -3.85 2.92 15.05
N PHE A 388 -5.17 2.73 15.20
CA PHE A 388 -6.19 3.33 14.33
C PHE A 388 -6.27 4.86 14.46
N VAL A 389 -6.08 5.41 15.67
CA VAL A 389 -6.14 6.87 15.91
C VAL A 389 -4.78 7.57 15.87
N SER A 390 -3.70 6.83 15.60
CA SER A 390 -2.32 7.34 15.65
C SER A 390 -2.08 8.53 14.72
N ALA A 391 -2.59 8.46 13.49
CA ALA A 391 -2.44 9.53 12.51
C ALA A 391 -3.52 10.63 12.66
N ARG A 392 -4.69 10.28 13.19
CA ARG A 392 -5.83 11.20 13.32
C ARG A 392 -6.82 10.70 14.37
N PRO A 393 -7.34 11.57 15.26
CA PRO A 393 -8.43 11.21 16.17
C PRO A 393 -9.66 10.72 15.41
N SER A 394 -10.29 9.65 15.91
CA SER A 394 -11.55 9.14 15.34
C SER A 394 -12.67 9.10 16.38
N PRO A 395 -13.56 10.11 16.41
CA PRO A 395 -14.73 10.10 17.30
C PRO A 395 -15.71 8.95 17.02
N LEU A 396 -15.64 8.33 15.84
CA LEU A 396 -16.51 7.23 15.43
C LEU A 396 -16.50 6.07 16.43
N LEU A 397 -15.32 5.73 16.97
CA LEU A 397 -15.11 4.58 17.87
C LEU A 397 -15.15 4.95 19.36
N SER A 398 -15.38 6.22 19.69
CA SER A 398 -15.32 6.74 21.07
C SER A 398 -16.27 6.06 22.05
N SER A 399 -17.39 5.51 21.58
CA SER A 399 -18.39 4.81 22.41
C SER A 399 -18.09 3.33 22.66
N LEU A 400 -17.00 2.78 22.11
CA LEU A 400 -16.63 1.36 22.24
C LEU A 400 -15.44 1.12 23.18
N SER A 401 -14.71 2.18 23.57
CA SER A 401 -13.63 2.04 24.54
C SER A 401 -14.19 1.77 25.94
N GLU A 402 -13.85 0.62 26.51
CA GLU A 402 -14.11 0.27 27.92
C GLU A 402 -13.12 0.96 28.88
N ALA A 403 -12.57 2.11 28.49
CA ALA A 403 -11.94 3.01 29.44
C ALA A 403 -13.07 3.63 30.28
N PRO A 404 -13.05 3.51 31.62
CA PRO A 404 -14.11 4.07 32.45
C PRO A 404 -14.27 5.55 32.13
N THR A 405 -15.49 5.90 31.74
CA THR A 405 -15.98 7.25 31.49
C THR A 405 -15.78 8.06 32.77
N VAL A 406 -14.68 8.80 32.87
CA VAL A 406 -14.54 9.91 33.82
C VAL A 406 -15.19 11.16 33.22
N LEU A 407 -16.36 11.03 32.60
CA LEU A 407 -17.13 12.17 32.07
C LEU A 407 -18.62 11.80 32.06
N ASP A 408 -19.20 11.68 33.26
CA ASP A 408 -20.58 12.13 33.52
C ASP A 408 -20.85 12.13 35.04
N GLY A 409 -20.63 13.29 35.66
CA GLY A 409 -21.10 13.61 37.00
C GLY A 409 -22.17 14.69 36.91
N SER A 410 -23.43 14.30 36.70
CA SER A 410 -24.56 15.21 36.90
C SER A 410 -24.94 15.26 38.38
N GLY A 411 -24.60 16.38 39.04
CA GLY A 411 -25.03 16.70 40.40
C GLY A 411 -24.18 17.80 41.06
N SER A 412 -24.43 19.07 40.73
CA SER A 412 -23.88 20.23 41.48
C SER A 412 -24.54 20.36 42.87
N PRO A 413 -23.95 21.04 43.89
CA PRO A 413 -22.91 22.07 43.78
C PRO A 413 -21.75 21.99 44.81
N GLY A 414 -20.53 22.32 44.36
CA GLY A 414 -19.39 22.55 45.24
C GLY A 414 -18.19 23.08 44.46
N ARG A 415 -17.91 24.38 44.62
CA ARG A 415 -16.84 25.12 43.92
C ARG A 415 -15.46 24.47 44.12
N SER A 416 -14.59 24.63 43.12
CA SER A 416 -13.15 24.33 43.07
C SER A 416 -12.77 22.87 42.75
N GLY A 417 -12.25 22.62 41.54
CA GLY A 417 -11.58 21.36 41.22
C GLY A 417 -11.22 21.11 39.74
N ALA A 418 -11.78 21.87 38.79
CA ALA A 418 -11.63 21.60 37.36
C ALA A 418 -10.29 22.04 36.72
N SER A 419 -9.33 22.65 37.45
CA SER A 419 -8.02 22.95 36.86
C SER A 419 -6.97 21.84 37.07
N ARG A 420 -7.20 20.84 37.93
CA ARG A 420 -6.11 19.96 38.39
C ARG A 420 -5.84 18.69 37.57
N ARG A 421 -6.80 18.21 36.77
CA ARG A 421 -6.66 16.92 36.04
C ARG A 421 -6.33 17.05 34.55
N GLU A 422 -6.68 18.17 33.92
CA GLU A 422 -6.06 18.55 32.65
C GLU A 422 -4.62 19.01 32.88
N GLU A 423 -4.32 19.60 34.04
CA GLU A 423 -2.93 19.83 34.46
C GLU A 423 -2.17 18.50 34.65
N GLU A 424 -2.71 17.44 35.27
CA GLU A 424 -1.95 16.19 35.56
C GLU A 424 -1.51 15.35 34.34
N ALA A 425 -2.29 15.28 33.25
CA ALA A 425 -1.88 14.54 32.04
C ALA A 425 -0.99 15.38 31.11
N ASN A 426 -1.30 16.68 30.97
CA ASN A 426 -0.42 17.61 30.26
C ASN A 426 0.88 17.86 31.05
N THR A 427 0.90 17.71 32.39
CA THR A 427 2.13 17.86 33.21
C THR A 427 3.05 16.66 33.14
N ASP A 428 2.60 15.47 32.75
CA ASP A 428 3.51 14.33 32.54
C ASP A 428 4.23 14.47 31.18
N GLU A 429 3.51 14.79 30.10
CA GLU A 429 4.11 15.09 28.78
C GLU A 429 4.93 16.38 28.78
N SER A 430 4.41 17.49 29.35
CA SER A 430 5.17 18.73 29.47
C SER A 430 6.28 18.64 30.53
N GLY A 431 6.13 17.81 31.57
CA GLY A 431 7.16 17.52 32.56
C GLY A 431 8.29 16.66 32.00
N GLN A 432 7.98 15.70 31.12
CA GLN A 432 8.94 14.88 30.40
C GLN A 432 9.67 15.70 29.33
N ARG A 433 8.97 16.55 28.57
CA ARG A 433 9.60 17.54 27.67
C ARG A 433 10.48 18.53 28.42
N GLN A 434 10.04 19.05 29.57
CA GLN A 434 10.83 19.99 30.39
C GLN A 434 12.05 19.31 31.01
N ARG A 435 11.95 18.03 31.37
CA ARG A 435 13.06 17.21 31.84
C ARG A 435 14.07 16.95 30.72
N LEU A 436 13.63 16.59 29.52
CA LEU A 436 14.46 16.43 28.32
C LEU A 436 15.15 17.74 27.90
N ALA A 437 14.45 18.87 28.01
CA ALA A 437 15.00 20.20 27.77
C ALA A 437 16.10 20.58 28.77
N SER A 438 16.02 20.08 30.01
CA SER A 438 17.00 20.32 31.08
C SER A 438 18.21 19.38 31.08
N MET A 439 18.16 18.30 30.28
CA MET A 439 19.25 17.33 30.12
C MET A 439 20.35 17.89 29.19
N THR A 440 21.60 17.50 29.47
CA THR A 440 22.72 17.72 28.53
C THR A 440 22.52 16.94 27.24
N ALA A 441 23.20 17.34 26.15
CA ALA A 441 23.10 16.67 24.86
C ALA A 441 23.43 15.15 24.93
N GLU A 442 24.42 14.80 25.76
CA GLU A 442 24.83 13.40 26.00
C GLU A 442 23.72 12.61 26.73
N GLU A 443 23.17 13.17 27.82
CA GLU A 443 22.09 12.54 28.59
C GLU A 443 20.79 12.40 27.78
N ARG A 444 20.50 13.39 26.92
CA ARG A 444 19.35 13.38 26.01
C ARG A 444 19.50 12.29 24.95
N ARG A 445 20.69 12.13 24.36
CA ARG A 445 20.99 11.07 23.40
C ARG A 445 20.86 9.68 24.02
N SER A 446 21.37 9.48 25.24
CA SER A 446 21.21 8.22 25.98
C SER A 446 19.76 7.90 26.32
N TRP A 447 18.96 8.93 26.63
CA TRP A 447 17.53 8.76 26.90
C TRP A 447 16.76 8.34 25.64
N PHE A 448 16.98 9.03 24.51
CA PHE A 448 16.34 8.66 23.24
C PHE A 448 16.78 7.27 22.77
N LEU A 449 18.03 6.88 23.01
CA LEU A 449 18.50 5.53 22.70
C LEU A 449 17.73 4.48 23.50
N ALA A 450 17.57 4.67 24.81
CA ALA A 450 16.79 3.76 25.64
C ALA A 450 15.31 3.69 25.22
N ALA A 451 14.72 4.83 24.83
CA ALA A 451 13.35 4.90 24.35
C ALA A 451 13.19 4.15 23.01
N VAL A 452 14.06 4.41 22.04
CA VAL A 452 14.05 3.74 20.72
C VAL A 452 14.25 2.23 20.90
N THR A 453 15.22 1.78 21.69
CA THR A 453 15.46 0.34 21.92
C THR A 453 14.28 -0.34 22.59
N THR A 454 13.55 0.36 23.47
CA THR A 454 12.33 -0.15 24.11
C THR A 454 11.19 -0.32 23.11
N GLU A 455 10.96 0.67 22.25
CA GLU A 455 9.93 0.58 21.20
C GLU A 455 10.28 -0.44 20.13
N VAL A 456 11.56 -0.58 19.78
CA VAL A 456 12.05 -1.62 18.86
C VAL A 456 11.83 -3.02 19.45
N ALA A 457 12.07 -3.20 20.76
CA ALA A 457 11.74 -4.45 21.46
C ALA A 457 10.25 -4.74 21.44
N ALA A 458 9.41 -3.72 21.65
CA ALA A 458 7.96 -3.84 21.62
C ALA A 458 7.43 -4.24 20.24
N VAL A 459 7.91 -3.58 19.17
CA VAL A 459 7.52 -3.85 17.78
C VAL A 459 7.97 -5.26 17.33
N LEU A 460 9.13 -5.73 17.79
CA LEU A 460 9.63 -7.08 17.51
C LEU A 460 9.06 -8.17 18.43
N GLY A 461 8.25 -7.81 19.43
CA GLY A 461 7.64 -8.76 20.37
C GLY A 461 8.60 -9.34 21.42
N HIS A 462 9.72 -8.66 21.70
CA HIS A 462 10.68 -9.02 22.73
C HIS A 462 10.33 -8.36 24.08
N SER A 463 10.35 -9.14 25.16
CA SER A 463 9.95 -8.67 26.51
C SER A 463 11.05 -7.91 27.27
N ALA A 464 12.27 -7.87 26.73
CA ALA A 464 13.43 -7.24 27.35
C ALA A 464 14.26 -6.46 26.31
N SER A 465 14.60 -5.22 26.65
CA SER A 465 15.46 -4.30 25.86
C SER A 465 16.91 -4.77 25.72
N ASP A 466 17.37 -5.67 26.60
CA ASP A 466 18.78 -6.05 26.74
C ASP A 466 19.25 -7.04 25.65
N ALA A 467 18.40 -7.39 24.69
CA ALA A 467 18.70 -8.33 23.60
C ALA A 467 18.87 -7.67 22.21
N ILE A 468 18.75 -6.33 22.12
CA ILE A 468 18.84 -5.60 20.84
C ILE A 468 20.17 -4.84 20.80
N GLU A 469 21.03 -5.22 19.87
CA GLU A 469 22.24 -4.49 19.53
C GLU A 469 21.87 -3.17 18.83
N ALA A 470 22.24 -2.04 19.43
CA ALA A 470 21.78 -0.70 19.02
C ALA A 470 22.35 -0.24 17.66
N ASP A 471 23.46 -0.83 17.24
CA ASP A 471 24.19 -0.60 15.99
C ASP A 471 23.73 -1.52 14.85
N ARG A 472 22.87 -2.52 15.15
CA ARG A 472 22.38 -3.46 14.15
C ARG A 472 21.23 -2.87 13.33
N ALA A 473 21.28 -3.12 12.02
CA ALA A 473 20.26 -2.62 11.10
C ALA A 473 18.88 -3.22 11.40
N PHE A 474 17.84 -2.38 11.37
CA PHE A 474 16.45 -2.79 11.61
C PHE A 474 16.02 -3.95 10.69
N LYS A 475 16.46 -3.95 9.44
CA LYS A 475 16.20 -5.03 8.47
C LYS A 475 16.73 -6.40 8.93
N ASP A 476 17.90 -6.42 9.55
CA ASP A 476 18.52 -7.66 10.07
C ASP A 476 17.89 -8.14 11.38
N LEU A 477 17.16 -7.24 12.05
CA LEU A 477 16.34 -7.51 13.22
C LEU A 477 14.90 -7.94 12.84
N GLY A 478 14.58 -7.98 11.54
CA GLY A 478 13.28 -8.43 11.03
C GLY A 478 12.28 -7.32 10.74
N PHE A 479 12.72 -6.06 10.64
CA PHE A 479 11.86 -4.98 10.16
C PHE A 479 11.60 -5.08 8.65
N ASP A 480 10.35 -4.84 8.29
CA ASP A 480 9.80 -4.70 6.95
C ASP A 480 9.14 -3.31 6.78
N SER A 481 8.58 -3.03 5.61
CA SER A 481 7.95 -1.73 5.30
C SER A 481 6.77 -1.37 6.18
N LEU A 482 6.26 -2.30 6.99
CA LEU A 482 5.07 -2.12 7.79
C LEU A 482 5.40 -1.95 9.28
N THR A 483 6.32 -2.75 9.79
CA THR A 483 6.93 -2.57 11.13
C THR A 483 7.74 -1.28 11.22
N ALA A 484 8.32 -0.80 10.10
CA ALA A 484 8.92 0.53 9.98
C ALA A 484 7.93 1.67 10.27
N VAL A 485 6.70 1.55 9.75
CA VAL A 485 5.62 2.51 9.95
C VAL A 485 5.06 2.44 11.38
N GLU A 486 5.02 1.24 11.97
CA GLU A 486 4.59 1.02 13.35
C GLU A 486 5.57 1.61 14.37
N LEU A 487 6.88 1.40 14.21
CA LEU A 487 7.90 2.04 15.05
C LEU A 487 7.85 3.56 14.97
N ARG A 488 7.67 4.12 13.75
CA ARG A 488 7.46 5.57 13.58
C ARG A 488 6.23 6.06 14.37
N ASN A 489 5.10 5.36 14.28
CA ASN A 489 3.87 5.76 14.97
C ASN A 489 4.01 5.72 16.49
N HIS A 490 4.69 4.70 17.02
CA HIS A 490 4.98 4.57 18.44
C HIS A 490 5.87 5.72 18.94
N LEU A 491 6.94 6.03 18.20
CA LEU A 491 7.86 7.11 18.53
C LEU A 491 7.21 8.51 18.40
N ALA A 492 6.38 8.72 17.38
CA ALA A 492 5.63 9.97 17.19
C ALA A 492 4.62 10.17 18.33
N GLY A 493 3.90 9.11 18.72
CA GLY A 493 2.89 9.15 19.77
C GLY A 493 3.45 9.32 21.19
N GLY A 494 4.61 8.72 21.50
CA GLY A 494 5.24 8.82 22.82
C GLY A 494 6.02 10.12 23.06
N LEU A 495 6.37 10.87 22.01
CA LEU A 495 7.26 12.03 22.08
C LEU A 495 6.60 13.34 21.57
N GLY A 496 5.46 13.25 20.90
CA GLY A 496 4.77 14.38 20.27
C GLY A 496 5.56 15.02 19.13
N LEU A 497 6.44 14.26 18.47
CA LEU A 497 7.27 14.70 17.35
C LEU A 497 6.60 14.34 16.02
N THR A 498 6.71 15.22 15.03
CA THR A 498 6.26 14.92 13.67
C THR A 498 7.37 14.16 12.94
N LEU A 499 7.12 12.91 12.57
CA LEU A 499 8.14 12.02 12.00
C LEU A 499 7.73 11.52 10.60
N PRO A 500 8.61 11.59 9.58
CA PRO A 500 8.31 11.13 8.22
C PRO A 500 8.09 9.61 8.15
N SER A 501 7.35 9.15 7.13
CA SER A 501 7.08 7.71 6.90
C SER A 501 8.31 6.89 6.54
N THR A 502 9.38 7.55 6.12
CA THR A 502 10.67 6.97 5.73
C THR A 502 11.65 6.84 6.89
N LEU A 503 11.31 7.32 8.09
CA LEU A 503 12.21 7.44 9.26
C LEU A 503 13.06 6.19 9.55
N VAL A 504 12.49 4.99 9.49
CA VAL A 504 13.21 3.74 9.78
C VAL A 504 14.15 3.31 8.63
N PHE A 505 13.91 3.82 7.43
CA PHE A 505 14.76 3.64 6.25
C PHE A 505 15.86 4.69 6.19
N ASP A 506 15.55 5.94 6.57
CA ASP A 506 16.49 7.06 6.63
C ASP A 506 17.49 6.88 7.78
N TYR A 507 17.04 6.28 8.89
CA TYR A 507 17.84 5.99 10.08
C TYR A 507 17.76 4.49 10.42
N PRO A 508 18.52 3.63 9.70
CA PRO A 508 18.36 2.18 9.75
C PRO A 508 18.81 1.49 11.04
N THR A 509 19.32 2.20 12.05
CA THR A 509 19.72 1.62 13.35
C THR A 509 19.09 2.37 14.53
N SER A 510 19.00 1.71 15.69
CA SER A 510 18.46 2.34 16.92
C SER A 510 19.30 3.54 17.36
N GLU A 511 20.62 3.48 17.15
CA GLU A 511 21.52 4.59 17.46
C GLU A 511 21.33 5.79 16.52
N GLN A 512 21.21 5.56 15.21
CA GLN A 512 20.99 6.62 14.23
C GLN A 512 19.62 7.29 14.44
N LEU A 513 18.59 6.49 14.70
CA LEU A 513 17.25 6.99 14.96
C LEU A 513 17.19 7.81 16.26
N ALA A 514 17.84 7.35 17.33
CA ALA A 514 17.92 8.08 18.58
C ALA A 514 18.69 9.40 18.46
N ALA A 515 19.78 9.43 17.68
CA ALA A 515 20.54 10.64 17.41
C ALA A 515 19.72 11.67 16.62
N HIS A 516 18.96 11.22 15.62
CA HIS A 516 18.08 12.08 14.84
C HIS A 516 16.94 12.67 15.68
N LEU A 517 16.28 11.85 16.52
CA LEU A 517 15.23 12.33 17.43
C LEU A 517 15.77 13.33 18.46
N ALA A 518 17.00 13.13 18.96
CA ALA A 518 17.67 14.07 19.85
C ALA A 518 17.96 15.42 19.16
N SER A 519 18.34 15.40 17.87
CA SER A 519 18.55 16.59 17.05
C SER A 519 17.25 17.35 16.79
N LEU A 520 16.20 16.66 16.32
CA LEU A 520 14.88 17.25 16.07
C LEU A 520 14.31 17.91 17.34
N PHE A 521 14.46 17.26 18.49
CA PHE A 521 14.02 17.82 19.76
C PHE A 521 14.86 19.02 20.20
N ALA A 522 16.18 19.04 19.92
CA ALA A 522 17.03 20.18 20.21
C ALA A 522 16.68 21.40 19.34
N ASP A 523 16.33 21.17 18.08
CA ASP A 523 15.87 22.19 17.13
C ASP A 523 14.50 22.78 17.52
N GLU A 524 13.56 21.95 18.00
CA GLU A 524 12.26 22.41 18.54
C GLU A 524 12.39 23.25 19.82
N VAL A 525 13.33 22.89 20.71
CA VAL A 525 13.47 23.51 22.04
C VAL A 525 14.47 24.67 22.06
N GLY A 526 15.22 24.89 20.98
CA GLY A 526 16.14 26.02 20.82
C GLY A 526 17.33 26.01 21.78
N THR A 527 17.73 24.85 22.28
CA THR A 527 18.92 24.69 23.14
C THR A 527 20.09 24.20 22.30
N ASP A 528 21.04 25.12 22.06
CA ASP A 528 22.29 24.96 21.31
C ASP A 528 22.16 24.47 19.86
N ALA A 529 22.09 25.45 18.95
CA ALA A 529 22.37 25.24 17.54
C ALA A 529 23.88 25.47 17.28
N PRO A 530 24.64 24.45 16.81
CA PRO A 530 25.72 24.71 15.86
C PRO A 530 25.12 25.42 14.62
N PRO A 531 25.89 26.27 13.91
CA PRO A 531 25.31 27.09 12.85
C PRO A 531 24.68 26.21 11.76
N ALA A 532 23.41 26.48 11.47
CA ALA A 532 22.66 25.86 10.38
C ALA A 532 23.43 25.96 9.05
N PRO A 533 23.31 24.95 8.16
CA PRO A 533 23.87 25.06 6.82
C PRO A 533 23.21 26.24 6.13
N THR A 534 24.02 27.25 5.83
CA THR A 534 23.64 28.41 5.03
C THR A 534 22.98 27.92 3.74
N THR A 535 21.74 28.34 3.50
CA THR A 535 21.14 28.36 2.16
C THR A 535 22.13 29.05 1.23
N ARG A 536 22.84 28.26 0.43
CA ARG A 536 23.85 28.74 -0.48
C ARG A 536 23.12 29.42 -1.64
N SER A 537 23.59 30.60 -2.02
CA SER A 537 23.15 31.35 -3.20
C SER A 537 22.94 30.42 -4.39
N GLU A 538 21.82 30.55 -5.09
CA GLU A 538 21.61 29.99 -6.43
C GLU A 538 22.89 30.23 -7.24
N GLY A 539 23.60 29.15 -7.57
CA GLY A 539 24.72 29.20 -8.49
C GLY A 539 24.18 29.70 -9.83
N SER A 540 24.85 30.67 -10.46
CA SER A 540 24.43 31.08 -11.80
C SER A 540 24.49 29.85 -12.73
N ALA A 541 23.60 29.76 -13.71
CA ALA A 541 23.60 28.65 -14.69
C ALA A 541 24.96 28.41 -15.40
N ASP A 542 25.88 29.37 -15.31
CA ASP A 542 27.25 29.34 -15.83
C ASP A 542 28.33 28.91 -14.81
N GLU A 543 27.96 28.46 -13.61
CA GLU A 543 28.96 27.97 -12.63
C GLU A 543 29.67 26.71 -13.18
N PRO A 544 31.02 26.70 -13.23
CA PRO A 544 31.77 25.53 -13.67
C PRO A 544 31.63 24.37 -12.68
N LEU A 545 31.37 23.16 -13.20
CA LEU A 545 31.32 21.94 -12.40
C LEU A 545 32.74 21.38 -12.21
N ALA A 546 33.09 21.06 -10.97
CA ALA A 546 34.37 20.45 -10.63
C ALA A 546 34.25 18.92 -10.56
N ILE A 547 35.14 18.21 -11.24
CA ILE A 547 35.35 16.76 -11.03
C ILE A 547 36.36 16.63 -9.89
N ILE A 548 35.88 16.23 -8.71
CA ILE A 548 36.67 16.18 -7.47
C ILE A 548 37.21 14.78 -7.14
N GLY A 549 36.71 13.75 -7.82
CA GLY A 549 37.15 12.36 -7.70
C GLY A 549 36.71 11.54 -8.90
N MET A 550 37.43 10.46 -9.19
CA MET A 550 37.11 9.52 -10.27
C MET A 550 37.69 8.13 -9.96
N SER A 551 36.94 7.09 -10.30
CA SER A 551 37.43 5.71 -10.36
C SER A 551 37.00 5.08 -11.68
N CYS A 552 37.73 4.06 -12.14
CA CYS A 552 37.37 3.33 -13.35
C CYS A 552 37.94 1.91 -13.36
N ARG A 553 37.25 1.01 -14.07
CA ARG A 553 37.74 -0.31 -14.44
C ARG A 553 37.71 -0.43 -15.96
N PHE A 554 38.85 -0.74 -16.57
CA PHE A 554 38.95 -0.95 -18.02
C PHE A 554 39.78 -2.19 -18.38
N PRO A 555 39.59 -2.75 -19.59
CA PRO A 555 40.41 -3.85 -20.09
C PRO A 555 41.92 -3.56 -20.01
N GLY A 556 42.74 -4.62 -20.00
CA GLY A 556 44.20 -4.50 -19.86
C GLY A 556 44.69 -4.30 -18.42
N GLY A 557 43.87 -4.68 -17.44
CA GLY A 557 44.20 -4.62 -16.01
C GLY A 557 44.17 -3.20 -15.42
N VAL A 558 43.41 -2.29 -16.05
CA VAL A 558 43.27 -0.92 -15.56
C VAL A 558 42.25 -0.91 -14.43
N ARG A 559 42.72 -0.58 -13.22
CA ARG A 559 41.89 -0.48 -12.02
C ARG A 559 41.66 0.96 -11.54
N ASP A 560 42.32 1.95 -12.11
CA ASP A 560 42.16 3.33 -11.72
C ASP A 560 42.54 4.30 -12.85
N PRO A 561 42.26 5.60 -12.71
CA PRO A 561 42.55 6.58 -13.75
C PRO A 561 44.04 6.72 -14.10
N GLU A 562 44.93 6.52 -13.13
CA GLU A 562 46.38 6.48 -13.33
C GLU A 562 46.77 5.30 -14.23
N GLY A 563 46.19 4.11 -13.98
CA GLY A 563 46.35 2.94 -14.84
C GLY A 563 45.84 3.19 -16.26
N LEU A 564 44.72 3.91 -16.42
CA LEU A 564 44.20 4.33 -17.72
C LEU A 564 45.20 5.26 -18.42
N TRP A 565 45.70 6.25 -17.70
CA TRP A 565 46.68 7.19 -18.24
C TRP A 565 47.95 6.47 -18.70
N ASP A 566 48.44 5.52 -17.93
CA ASP A 566 49.60 4.72 -18.30
C ASP A 566 49.32 3.82 -19.51
N LEU A 567 48.13 3.21 -19.62
CA LEU A 567 47.71 2.45 -20.80
C LEU A 567 47.78 3.32 -22.07
N VAL A 568 47.16 4.51 -22.03
CA VAL A 568 47.14 5.46 -23.16
C VAL A 568 48.54 5.97 -23.50
N ARG A 569 49.30 6.39 -22.50
CA ARG A 569 50.66 6.92 -22.65
C ARG A 569 51.64 5.89 -23.21
N SER A 570 51.48 4.62 -22.82
CA SER A 570 52.33 3.52 -23.29
C SER A 570 51.89 2.92 -24.63
N GLY A 571 50.70 3.30 -25.13
CA GLY A 571 50.13 2.76 -26.37
C GLY A 571 49.88 1.25 -26.29
N ARG A 572 49.58 0.73 -25.09
CA ARG A 572 49.30 -0.71 -24.90
C ARG A 572 47.95 -1.07 -25.52
N ASP A 573 47.94 -2.18 -26.25
CA ASP A 573 46.71 -2.79 -26.74
C ASP A 573 46.04 -3.59 -25.61
N ALA A 574 44.77 -3.28 -25.33
CA ALA A 574 43.97 -3.91 -24.28
C ALA A 574 42.98 -4.95 -24.81
N VAL A 575 42.98 -5.20 -26.13
CA VAL A 575 42.19 -6.27 -26.75
C VAL A 575 42.82 -7.62 -26.42
N SER A 576 42.00 -8.53 -25.90
CA SER A 576 42.40 -9.85 -25.42
C SER A 576 41.46 -10.95 -25.91
N ASP A 577 41.86 -12.21 -25.69
CA ASP A 577 41.03 -13.37 -25.99
C ASP A 577 39.78 -13.42 -25.09
N PHE A 578 38.77 -14.19 -25.48
CA PHE A 578 37.54 -14.34 -24.70
C PHE A 578 37.77 -14.93 -23.29
N PRO A 579 36.98 -14.52 -22.28
CA PRO A 579 37.08 -15.04 -20.93
C PRO A 579 36.69 -16.52 -20.86
N THR A 580 37.40 -17.30 -20.04
CA THR A 580 37.20 -18.75 -19.88
C THR A 580 36.39 -19.12 -18.63
N ASP A 581 36.09 -18.14 -17.79
CA ASP A 581 35.44 -18.29 -16.47
C ASP A 581 33.94 -17.96 -16.49
N ARG A 582 33.41 -17.46 -17.61
CA ARG A 582 31.99 -17.08 -17.77
C ARG A 582 31.08 -18.22 -18.27
N GLY A 583 31.62 -19.43 -18.41
CA GLY A 583 30.87 -20.60 -18.89
C GLY A 583 30.52 -20.55 -20.39
N TRP A 584 31.23 -19.75 -21.19
CA TRP A 584 31.03 -19.67 -22.63
C TRP A 584 31.53 -20.94 -23.31
N ASP A 585 30.74 -21.53 -24.20
CA ASP A 585 31.21 -22.62 -25.08
C ASP A 585 32.07 -22.03 -26.20
N LEU A 586 33.33 -21.73 -25.87
CA LEU A 586 34.28 -21.12 -26.81
C LEU A 586 34.55 -22.02 -28.03
N ALA A 587 34.43 -23.34 -27.87
CA ALA A 587 34.58 -24.27 -28.99
C ALA A 587 33.43 -24.06 -29.97
N ALA A 588 32.17 -24.09 -29.53
CA ALA A 588 31.02 -23.84 -30.42
C ALA A 588 30.96 -22.40 -30.94
N LEU A 589 31.40 -21.42 -30.15
CA LEU A 589 31.38 -20.00 -30.53
C LEU A 589 32.39 -19.70 -31.64
N LEU A 590 33.54 -20.37 -31.65
CA LEU A 590 34.64 -20.15 -32.61
C LEU A 590 34.69 -21.22 -33.73
N ASP A 591 34.08 -22.39 -33.53
CA ASP A 591 34.07 -23.49 -34.49
C ASP A 591 32.79 -23.46 -35.32
N SER A 592 32.82 -22.67 -36.40
CA SER A 592 31.78 -22.69 -37.42
C SER A 592 32.19 -21.88 -38.64
N ALA A 593 31.80 -22.35 -39.83
CA ALA A 593 31.82 -21.52 -41.03
C ALA A 593 31.18 -20.14 -40.73
N PRO A 594 31.62 -19.04 -41.37
CA PRO A 594 31.20 -17.66 -41.07
C PRO A 594 29.68 -17.38 -41.05
N ASP A 595 28.86 -18.34 -41.49
CA ASP A 595 27.40 -18.24 -41.61
C ASP A 595 26.62 -19.22 -40.69
N ALA A 596 27.26 -19.90 -39.73
CA ALA A 596 26.52 -20.79 -38.81
C ALA A 596 25.73 -20.02 -37.74
N SER A 597 24.59 -20.58 -37.34
CA SER A 597 23.75 -19.99 -36.30
C SER A 597 24.38 -20.19 -34.92
N GLY A 598 24.74 -19.11 -34.22
CA GLY A 598 25.24 -19.16 -32.84
C GLY A 598 26.75 -18.95 -32.69
N SER A 599 27.49 -18.73 -33.78
CA SER A 599 28.93 -18.47 -33.76
C SER A 599 29.27 -16.98 -33.85
N SER A 600 30.49 -16.64 -33.44
CA SER A 600 31.11 -15.33 -33.63
C SER A 600 32.31 -15.45 -34.55
N PHE A 601 32.42 -14.57 -35.56
CA PHE A 601 33.63 -14.53 -36.38
C PHE A 601 34.73 -13.64 -35.77
N ALA A 602 34.38 -12.79 -34.80
CA ALA A 602 35.37 -12.06 -34.01
C ALA A 602 35.91 -12.97 -32.91
N THR A 603 37.24 -12.94 -32.70
CA THR A 603 37.94 -13.84 -31.76
C THR A 603 38.50 -13.14 -30.53
N ALA A 604 38.36 -11.82 -30.44
CA ALA A 604 38.95 -10.99 -29.40
C ALA A 604 38.05 -9.78 -29.08
N GLY A 605 38.24 -9.20 -27.89
CA GLY A 605 37.51 -8.03 -27.40
C GLY A 605 38.17 -7.41 -26.17
N GLY A 606 37.53 -6.41 -25.58
CA GLY A 606 37.93 -5.87 -24.29
C GLY A 606 37.26 -6.62 -23.15
N PHE A 607 38.01 -7.08 -22.14
CA PHE A 607 37.40 -7.78 -21.00
C PHE A 607 37.99 -7.37 -19.66
N LEU A 608 37.11 -7.31 -18.67
CA LEU A 608 37.45 -7.36 -17.26
C LEU A 608 37.43 -8.83 -16.82
N TYR A 609 38.60 -9.46 -16.70
CA TYR A 609 38.68 -10.87 -16.27
C TYR A 609 38.25 -11.05 -14.82
N ASP A 610 38.46 -10.03 -13.99
CA ASP A 610 38.10 -10.06 -12.57
C ASP A 610 36.64 -9.60 -12.33
N ALA A 611 35.79 -9.52 -13.37
CA ALA A 611 34.43 -8.97 -13.24
C ALA A 611 33.52 -9.74 -12.27
N ALA A 612 33.84 -11.01 -11.99
CA ALA A 612 33.08 -11.82 -11.04
C ALA A 612 33.50 -11.58 -9.57
N GLU A 613 34.67 -10.99 -9.33
CA GLU A 613 35.16 -10.68 -7.98
C GLU A 613 34.31 -9.57 -7.34
N PHE A 614 34.00 -9.71 -6.05
CA PHE A 614 33.26 -8.70 -5.29
C PHE A 614 33.41 -8.93 -3.79
N ASP A 615 33.71 -7.86 -3.04
CA ASP A 615 33.73 -7.90 -1.58
C ASP A 615 32.33 -7.63 -1.00
N ALA A 616 31.52 -8.70 -0.93
CA ALA A 616 30.14 -8.58 -0.48
C ALA A 616 30.01 -8.16 1.00
N GLU A 617 30.92 -8.62 1.86
CA GLU A 617 30.88 -8.35 3.29
C GLU A 617 31.13 -6.86 3.57
N PHE A 618 32.07 -6.25 2.85
CA PHE A 618 32.35 -4.82 2.95
C PHE A 618 31.11 -3.94 2.70
N PHE A 619 30.22 -4.36 1.77
CA PHE A 619 28.99 -3.64 1.45
C PHE A 619 27.76 -4.13 2.23
N GLY A 620 27.92 -5.03 3.22
CA GLY A 620 26.80 -5.58 4.00
C GLY A 620 25.87 -6.49 3.18
N ILE A 621 26.38 -7.11 2.11
CA ILE A 621 25.62 -7.95 1.19
C ILE A 621 25.87 -9.42 1.50
N SER A 622 24.80 -10.21 1.64
CA SER A 622 24.93 -11.64 1.93
C SER A 622 25.57 -12.39 0.74
N PRO A 623 26.32 -13.48 0.98
CA PRO A 623 26.91 -14.28 -0.10
C PRO A 623 25.89 -14.80 -1.13
N ARG A 624 24.66 -15.08 -0.70
CA ARG A 624 23.58 -15.54 -1.61
C ARG A 624 23.07 -14.42 -2.50
N GLU A 625 22.94 -13.22 -1.96
CA GLU A 625 22.56 -12.05 -2.74
C GLU A 625 23.68 -11.67 -3.72
N ALA A 626 24.94 -11.65 -3.26
CA ALA A 626 26.10 -11.35 -4.10
C ALA A 626 26.17 -12.26 -5.33
N LEU A 627 25.90 -13.57 -5.19
CA LEU A 627 25.86 -14.51 -6.31
C LEU A 627 24.76 -14.20 -7.34
N ALA A 628 23.65 -13.60 -6.92
CA ALA A 628 22.53 -13.25 -7.77
C ALA A 628 22.65 -11.86 -8.40
N MET A 629 23.58 -11.02 -7.94
CA MET A 629 23.78 -9.66 -8.43
C MET A 629 24.51 -9.62 -9.76
N ASP A 630 24.05 -8.80 -10.69
CA ASP A 630 24.78 -8.52 -11.93
C ASP A 630 26.17 -7.92 -11.60
N PRO A 631 27.27 -8.41 -12.21
CA PRO A 631 28.61 -7.84 -12.08
C PRO A 631 28.68 -6.32 -12.24
N GLN A 632 27.80 -5.74 -13.06
CA GLN A 632 27.70 -4.30 -13.26
C GLN A 632 27.32 -3.57 -11.97
N GLN A 633 26.39 -4.09 -11.18
CA GLN A 633 26.02 -3.50 -9.89
C GLN A 633 27.17 -3.59 -8.88
N ARG A 634 27.92 -4.69 -8.89
CA ARG A 634 29.07 -4.94 -8.01
C ARG A 634 30.19 -3.94 -8.29
N LEU A 635 30.57 -3.79 -9.56
CA LEU A 635 31.60 -2.85 -9.99
C LEU A 635 31.20 -1.40 -9.73
N LEU A 636 29.91 -1.04 -9.87
CA LEU A 636 29.43 0.29 -9.53
C LEU A 636 29.58 0.61 -8.05
N LEU A 637 29.32 -0.35 -7.15
CA LEU A 637 29.53 -0.16 -5.71
C LEU A 637 31.01 0.09 -5.38
N GLU A 638 31.90 -0.77 -5.87
CA GLU A 638 33.35 -0.63 -5.65
C GLU A 638 33.89 0.68 -6.21
N THR A 639 33.57 1.00 -7.47
CA THR A 639 34.09 2.21 -8.11
C THR A 639 33.48 3.49 -7.53
N SER A 640 32.24 3.47 -7.04
CA SER A 640 31.65 4.61 -6.33
C SER A 640 32.34 4.84 -4.99
N TRP A 641 32.59 3.77 -4.23
CA TRP A 641 33.35 3.84 -2.98
C TRP A 641 34.75 4.44 -3.20
N GLU A 642 35.49 3.92 -4.18
CA GLU A 642 36.83 4.44 -4.50
C GLU A 642 36.82 5.88 -5.00
N ALA A 643 35.76 6.30 -5.71
CA ALA A 643 35.64 7.68 -6.16
C ALA A 643 35.50 8.65 -4.97
N PHE A 644 34.77 8.27 -3.93
CA PHE A 644 34.70 9.04 -2.68
C PHE A 644 36.03 9.08 -1.93
N GLU A 645 36.68 7.92 -1.78
CA GLU A 645 38.01 7.84 -1.14
C GLU A 645 39.05 8.69 -1.86
N ARG A 646 39.07 8.66 -3.20
CA ARG A 646 39.98 9.49 -4.00
C ARG A 646 39.65 10.99 -3.94
N ALA A 647 38.39 11.34 -3.73
CA ALA A 647 37.99 12.71 -3.46
C ALA A 647 38.39 13.18 -2.05
N GLY A 648 38.86 12.27 -1.18
CA GLY A 648 39.16 12.55 0.23
C GLY A 648 37.89 12.85 1.03
N ILE A 649 36.76 12.27 0.62
CA ILE A 649 35.46 12.47 1.24
C ILE A 649 35.15 11.28 2.13
N ASP A 650 34.95 11.55 3.42
CA ASP A 650 34.46 10.56 4.37
C ASP A 650 33.01 10.18 4.02
N LEU A 651 32.74 8.89 3.86
CA LEU A 651 31.42 8.38 3.50
C LEU A 651 30.36 8.71 4.57
N GLU A 652 30.74 8.75 5.84
CA GLU A 652 29.82 9.15 6.90
C GLU A 652 29.41 10.62 6.78
N SER A 653 30.26 11.47 6.17
CA SER A 653 29.95 12.89 5.96
C SER A 653 28.96 13.16 4.83
N VAL A 654 28.73 12.19 3.94
CA VAL A 654 27.79 12.30 2.80
C VAL A 654 26.49 11.52 3.01
N ARG A 655 26.41 10.69 4.06
CA ARG A 655 25.15 10.07 4.48
C ARG A 655 24.12 11.15 4.83
N GLY A 656 22.90 11.00 4.34
CA GLY A 656 21.80 11.96 4.53
C GLY A 656 21.94 13.24 3.72
N THR A 657 22.95 13.35 2.85
CA THR A 657 23.10 14.53 1.99
C THR A 657 22.35 14.36 0.68
N SER A 658 21.95 15.48 0.07
CA SER A 658 21.40 15.55 -1.29
C SER A 658 22.47 15.27 -2.35
N THR A 659 23.20 14.16 -2.24
CA THR A 659 24.17 13.71 -3.25
C THR A 659 23.45 12.81 -4.25
N GLY A 660 23.46 13.19 -5.53
CA GLY A 660 22.78 12.43 -6.59
C GLY A 660 23.63 11.28 -7.15
N VAL A 661 22.98 10.28 -7.75
CA VAL A 661 23.60 9.11 -8.39
C VAL A 661 23.02 8.93 -9.79
N PHE A 662 23.82 9.18 -10.81
CA PHE A 662 23.42 9.10 -12.22
C PHE A 662 24.27 8.05 -12.93
N VAL A 663 23.65 6.94 -13.31
CA VAL A 663 24.34 5.78 -13.87
C VAL A 663 23.85 5.50 -15.28
N GLY A 664 24.75 5.54 -16.26
CA GLY A 664 24.51 5.00 -17.58
C GLY A 664 24.70 3.50 -17.61
N GLY A 665 23.67 2.75 -17.98
CA GLY A 665 23.74 1.29 -18.12
C GLY A 665 23.05 0.80 -19.39
N ASN A 666 23.10 -0.52 -19.62
CA ASN A 666 22.39 -1.20 -20.70
C ASN A 666 21.76 -2.51 -20.21
N GLY A 667 21.09 -3.24 -21.11
CA GLY A 667 20.38 -4.47 -20.80
C GLY A 667 21.24 -5.52 -20.07
N GLN A 668 20.70 -6.07 -18.98
CA GLN A 668 21.37 -7.03 -18.11
C GLN A 668 21.20 -8.45 -18.69
N ASP A 669 22.27 -9.07 -19.18
CA ASP A 669 22.24 -10.42 -19.75
C ASP A 669 22.59 -11.51 -18.73
N TYR A 670 23.07 -11.12 -17.55
CA TYR A 670 23.44 -12.02 -16.45
C TYR A 670 22.27 -12.88 -15.97
N VAL A 671 21.06 -12.33 -15.95
CA VAL A 671 19.83 -13.07 -15.57
C VAL A 671 19.62 -14.33 -16.41
N SER A 672 20.10 -14.35 -17.67
CA SER A 672 19.98 -15.50 -18.55
C SER A 672 20.87 -16.66 -18.11
N LEU A 673 22.02 -16.37 -17.49
CA LEU A 673 22.91 -17.39 -16.90
C LEU A 673 22.34 -17.95 -15.59
N LEU A 674 21.56 -17.16 -14.85
CA LEU A 674 20.96 -17.56 -13.58
C LEU A 674 19.70 -18.42 -13.76
N LYS A 675 18.97 -18.28 -14.87
CA LYS A 675 17.74 -19.05 -15.17
C LYS A 675 17.99 -20.57 -15.25
N ASP A 676 19.19 -20.99 -15.61
CA ASP A 676 19.54 -22.40 -15.73
C ASP A 676 20.07 -23.02 -14.41
N ASN A 677 20.33 -22.20 -13.37
CA ASN A 677 20.96 -22.61 -12.10
C ASN A 677 20.31 -21.95 -10.85
N SER A 678 18.98 -21.82 -10.81
CA SER A 678 18.26 -20.98 -9.82
C SER A 678 18.15 -21.52 -8.38
N GLN A 679 18.73 -22.68 -8.04
CA GLN A 679 18.56 -23.24 -6.69
C GLN A 679 19.22 -22.36 -5.62
N GLY A 680 18.40 -21.69 -4.79
CA GLY A 680 18.83 -20.94 -3.61
C GLY A 680 19.00 -19.42 -3.78
N THR A 681 18.71 -18.86 -4.96
CA THR A 681 18.82 -17.41 -5.26
C THR A 681 17.49 -16.75 -5.67
N GLU A 682 16.39 -17.51 -5.69
CA GLU A 682 15.07 -17.11 -6.22
C GLU A 682 14.50 -15.80 -5.66
N GLY A 683 14.86 -15.42 -4.43
CA GLY A 683 14.44 -14.15 -3.80
C GLY A 683 15.28 -12.92 -4.17
N TYR A 684 16.46 -13.09 -4.76
CA TYR A 684 17.40 -11.99 -5.07
C TYR A 684 17.53 -11.72 -6.57
N LEU A 685 16.95 -12.56 -7.44
CA LEU A 685 17.05 -12.40 -8.89
C LEU A 685 16.50 -11.06 -9.39
N LEU A 686 15.34 -10.64 -8.84
CA LEU A 686 14.69 -9.38 -9.22
C LEU A 686 15.58 -8.18 -8.87
N THR A 687 16.02 -8.07 -7.62
CA THR A 687 16.82 -6.93 -7.14
C THR A 687 18.25 -6.96 -7.64
N GLY A 688 18.83 -8.14 -7.85
CA GLY A 688 20.20 -8.29 -8.37
C GLY A 688 20.36 -7.96 -9.86
N ASN A 689 19.29 -7.96 -10.66
CA ASN A 689 19.38 -7.82 -12.13
C ASN A 689 18.50 -6.71 -12.72
N THR A 690 17.77 -5.95 -11.91
CA THR A 690 16.97 -4.82 -12.40
C THR A 690 17.86 -3.59 -12.61
N THR A 691 17.74 -2.90 -13.76
CA THR A 691 18.57 -1.74 -14.12
C THR A 691 18.38 -0.54 -13.19
N SER A 692 17.14 -0.25 -12.76
CA SER A 692 16.86 0.83 -11.80
C SER A 692 17.52 0.59 -10.43
N VAL A 693 17.78 -0.66 -10.07
CA VAL A 693 18.44 -1.00 -8.80
C VAL A 693 19.92 -0.64 -8.81
N ALA A 694 20.57 -0.47 -9.97
CA ALA A 694 22.00 -0.14 -10.04
C ALA A 694 22.33 1.22 -9.37
N SER A 695 21.62 2.29 -9.76
CA SER A 695 21.77 3.61 -9.13
C SER A 695 21.18 3.64 -7.71
N GLY A 696 20.02 3.02 -7.50
CA GLY A 696 19.38 2.95 -6.19
C GLY A 696 20.21 2.20 -5.14
N ARG A 697 20.94 1.14 -5.53
CA ARG A 697 21.81 0.39 -4.61
C ARG A 697 23.04 1.18 -4.20
N VAL A 698 23.64 1.93 -5.12
CA VAL A 698 24.73 2.88 -4.79
C VAL A 698 24.22 3.94 -3.81
N ALA A 699 23.07 4.55 -4.09
CA ALA A 699 22.47 5.53 -3.19
C ALA A 699 22.18 4.94 -1.81
N TYR A 700 21.57 3.75 -1.75
CA TYR A 700 21.25 3.05 -0.51
C TYR A 700 22.50 2.66 0.30
N SER A 701 23.51 2.05 -0.33
CA SER A 701 24.73 1.59 0.36
C SER A 701 25.50 2.74 1.01
N PHE A 702 25.55 3.90 0.36
CA PHE A 702 26.25 5.09 0.86
C PHE A 702 25.33 6.11 1.55
N GLY A 703 24.04 5.82 1.70
CA GLY A 703 23.06 6.70 2.36
C GLY A 703 22.87 8.05 1.67
N LEU A 704 22.88 8.09 0.34
CA LEU A 704 22.76 9.31 -0.45
C LEU A 704 21.27 9.59 -0.75
N GLU A 705 20.81 10.81 -0.46
CA GLU A 705 19.38 11.20 -0.57
C GLU A 705 19.08 12.09 -1.79
N GLY A 706 20.06 12.29 -2.68
CA GLY A 706 19.82 12.99 -3.95
C GLY A 706 19.18 12.10 -5.02
N PRO A 707 18.91 12.64 -6.23
CA PRO A 707 18.30 11.88 -7.32
C PRO A 707 19.11 10.63 -7.68
N ALA A 708 18.49 9.45 -7.70
CA ALA A 708 19.12 8.19 -8.11
C ALA A 708 18.48 7.67 -9.41
N VAL A 709 19.21 7.77 -10.53
CA VAL A 709 18.67 7.50 -11.87
C VAL A 709 19.60 6.60 -12.66
N THR A 710 19.06 5.49 -13.16
CA THR A 710 19.72 4.68 -14.19
C THR A 710 19.18 5.06 -15.57
N ILE A 711 20.07 5.34 -16.51
CA ILE A 711 19.74 5.82 -17.86
C ILE A 711 20.19 4.78 -18.89
N ASP A 712 19.28 4.41 -19.78
CA ASP A 712 19.57 3.57 -20.94
C ASP A 712 19.21 4.32 -22.23
N THR A 713 20.23 4.90 -22.85
CA THR A 713 20.18 5.41 -24.22
C THR A 713 21.17 4.64 -25.10
N ALA A 714 21.37 3.35 -24.81
CA ALA A 714 22.38 2.49 -25.40
C ALA A 714 23.81 3.07 -25.28
N CYS A 715 24.55 3.20 -26.39
CA CYS A 715 25.97 3.58 -26.34
C CYS A 715 26.24 5.00 -25.80
N SER A 716 25.23 5.86 -25.66
CA SER A 716 25.39 7.22 -25.13
C SER A 716 25.03 7.37 -23.64
N SER A 717 24.63 6.29 -22.96
CA SER A 717 24.08 6.34 -21.60
C SER A 717 24.96 7.07 -20.59
N SER A 718 26.28 6.84 -20.61
CA SER A 718 27.22 7.47 -19.65
C SER A 718 27.34 8.98 -19.84
N LEU A 719 27.27 9.48 -21.08
CA LEU A 719 27.29 10.91 -21.38
C LEU A 719 25.97 11.58 -21.00
N VAL A 720 24.84 10.88 -21.19
CA VAL A 720 23.53 11.39 -20.75
C VAL A 720 23.46 11.42 -19.23
N ALA A 721 24.00 10.42 -18.54
CA ALA A 721 24.11 10.42 -17.07
C ALA A 721 24.93 11.59 -16.56
N LEU A 722 26.10 11.86 -17.15
CA LEU A 722 26.90 13.03 -16.82
C LEU A 722 26.16 14.35 -17.10
N HIS A 723 25.44 14.43 -18.22
CA HIS A 723 24.63 15.60 -18.55
C HIS A 723 23.52 15.84 -17.53
N MET A 724 22.79 14.80 -17.12
CA MET A 724 21.72 14.90 -16.13
C MET A 724 22.26 15.28 -14.75
N ALA A 725 23.38 14.69 -14.32
CA ALA A 725 24.07 15.09 -13.10
C ALA A 725 24.46 16.56 -13.12
N ALA A 726 24.98 17.06 -14.24
CA ALA A 726 25.33 18.45 -14.41
C ALA A 726 24.10 19.38 -14.33
N GLN A 727 22.96 18.98 -14.88
CA GLN A 727 21.72 19.75 -14.76
C GLN A 727 21.20 19.74 -13.31
N ALA A 728 21.19 18.59 -12.65
CA ALA A 728 20.74 18.47 -11.26
C ALA A 728 21.57 19.34 -10.31
N LEU A 729 22.89 19.37 -10.47
CA LEU A 729 23.78 20.25 -9.70
C LEU A 729 23.48 21.73 -9.94
N ARG A 730 23.23 22.13 -11.20
CA ARG A 730 22.93 23.52 -11.56
C ARG A 730 21.55 23.98 -11.09
N ASN A 731 20.59 23.07 -11.07
CA ASN A 731 19.23 23.33 -10.62
C ASN A 731 19.09 23.29 -9.09
N GLY A 732 20.15 22.91 -8.36
CA GLY A 732 20.11 22.74 -6.92
C GLY A 732 19.33 21.51 -6.45
N GLU A 733 19.09 20.54 -7.34
CA GLU A 733 18.46 19.25 -7.01
C GLU A 733 19.41 18.34 -6.21
N CYS A 734 20.72 18.56 -6.36
CA CYS A 734 21.76 17.94 -5.55
C CYS A 734 22.93 18.89 -5.33
N THR A 735 23.69 18.65 -4.26
CA THR A 735 24.88 19.44 -3.89
C THR A 735 26.19 18.80 -4.36
N MET A 736 26.12 17.51 -4.68
CA MET A 736 27.20 16.70 -5.23
C MET A 736 26.56 15.57 -6.05
N ALA A 737 27.27 15.02 -7.03
CA ALA A 737 26.75 13.92 -7.84
C ALA A 737 27.83 12.91 -8.19
N LEU A 738 27.49 11.62 -8.05
CA LEU A 738 28.16 10.53 -8.73
C LEU A 738 27.57 10.41 -10.13
N ALA A 739 28.42 10.49 -11.15
CA ALA A 739 28.03 10.29 -12.53
C ALA A 739 28.98 9.30 -13.20
N GLY A 740 28.44 8.27 -13.84
CA GLY A 740 29.26 7.23 -14.46
C GLY A 740 28.48 6.34 -15.41
N GLY A 741 29.15 5.32 -15.92
CA GLY A 741 28.48 4.27 -16.68
C GLY A 741 29.21 2.95 -16.60
N VAL A 742 28.46 1.88 -16.81
CA VAL A 742 28.95 0.50 -16.70
C VAL A 742 28.46 -0.33 -17.88
N THR A 743 29.31 -1.24 -18.33
CA THR A 743 28.94 -2.29 -19.28
C THR A 743 29.80 -3.50 -18.97
N VAL A 744 29.15 -4.65 -18.76
CA VAL A 744 29.82 -5.95 -18.68
C VAL A 744 29.02 -6.94 -19.49
N MET A 745 29.68 -7.63 -20.41
CA MET A 745 29.05 -8.69 -21.21
C MET A 745 29.11 -10.03 -20.48
N SER A 746 28.04 -10.45 -19.81
CA SER A 746 28.07 -11.73 -19.10
C SER A 746 27.95 -12.93 -20.06
N THR A 747 27.27 -12.75 -21.19
CA THR A 747 27.03 -13.76 -22.21
C THR A 747 27.69 -13.38 -23.56
N PRO A 748 27.92 -14.35 -24.46
CA PRO A 748 28.48 -14.06 -25.79
C PRO A 748 27.43 -13.52 -26.79
N THR A 749 26.20 -13.26 -26.34
CA THR A 749 25.04 -12.92 -27.21
C THR A 749 25.32 -11.77 -28.17
N THR A 750 25.93 -10.69 -27.68
CA THR A 750 26.23 -9.50 -28.48
C THR A 750 27.23 -9.81 -29.60
N PHE A 751 28.22 -10.67 -29.35
CA PHE A 751 29.18 -11.10 -30.37
C PHE A 751 28.50 -11.94 -31.47
N VAL A 752 27.58 -12.83 -31.10
CA VAL A 752 26.81 -13.66 -32.05
C VAL A 752 25.91 -12.79 -32.92
N GLU A 753 25.13 -11.88 -32.31
CA GLU A 753 24.15 -11.05 -33.03
C GLU A 753 24.83 -10.06 -33.97
N PHE A 754 25.94 -9.44 -33.57
CA PHE A 754 26.69 -8.53 -34.44
C PHE A 754 27.53 -9.27 -35.48
N SER A 755 27.94 -10.51 -35.22
CA SER A 755 28.58 -11.35 -36.24
C SER A 755 27.61 -11.66 -37.38
N ARG A 756 26.34 -11.94 -37.08
CA ARG A 756 25.30 -12.14 -38.13
C ARG A 756 25.10 -10.91 -38.99
N GLN A 757 25.22 -9.73 -38.41
CA GLN A 757 25.08 -8.45 -39.11
C GLN A 757 26.36 -8.01 -39.84
N ARG A 758 27.47 -8.77 -39.69
CA ARG A 758 28.80 -8.37 -40.16
C ARG A 758 29.22 -6.99 -39.64
N GLY A 759 28.84 -6.69 -38.40
CA GLY A 759 29.14 -5.42 -37.73
C GLY A 759 30.44 -5.43 -36.92
N LEU A 760 31.10 -6.58 -36.76
CA LEU A 760 32.32 -6.73 -35.97
C LEU A 760 33.60 -6.64 -36.80
N ALA A 761 34.65 -6.09 -36.20
CA ALA A 761 36.00 -6.29 -36.69
C ALA A 761 36.47 -7.72 -36.34
N ALA A 762 37.00 -8.46 -37.31
CA ALA A 762 37.37 -9.86 -37.10
C ALA A 762 38.50 -10.04 -36.06
N ASP A 763 39.40 -9.06 -35.98
CA ASP A 763 40.48 -8.99 -34.99
C ASP A 763 40.08 -8.30 -33.67
N GLY A 764 38.79 -7.95 -33.52
CA GLY A 764 38.25 -7.26 -32.35
C GLY A 764 38.69 -5.80 -32.20
N ARG A 765 39.38 -5.21 -33.19
CA ARG A 765 39.99 -3.87 -33.06
C ARG A 765 39.22 -2.81 -33.84
N CYS A 766 38.82 -1.75 -33.14
CA CYS A 766 38.23 -0.56 -33.76
C CYS A 766 39.28 0.24 -34.56
N LYS A 767 39.13 0.29 -35.88
CA LYS A 767 40.01 1.04 -36.80
C LYS A 767 39.35 2.34 -37.27
N ALA A 768 38.91 3.17 -36.33
CA ALA A 768 38.12 4.37 -36.62
C ALA A 768 38.83 5.30 -37.64
N PHE A 769 38.10 5.71 -38.69
CA PHE A 769 38.58 6.56 -39.80
C PHE A 769 39.72 5.96 -40.65
N SER A 770 40.09 4.69 -40.45
CA SER A 770 41.04 3.98 -41.30
C SER A 770 40.39 3.52 -42.62
N ALA A 771 41.20 3.40 -43.68
CA ALA A 771 40.79 2.71 -44.90
C ALA A 771 40.52 1.21 -44.65
N ASP A 772 41.12 0.65 -43.60
CA ASP A 772 40.98 -0.75 -43.19
C ASP A 772 39.84 -0.98 -42.18
N ALA A 773 38.94 -0.01 -42.00
CA ALA A 773 37.82 -0.13 -41.06
C ALA A 773 36.81 -1.21 -41.52
N ASP A 774 36.66 -2.26 -40.71
CA ASP A 774 35.89 -3.46 -41.02
C ASP A 774 34.77 -3.76 -40.02
N GLY A 775 34.67 -3.01 -38.92
CA GLY A 775 33.58 -3.12 -37.94
C GLY A 775 33.96 -2.56 -36.57
N THR A 776 33.11 -2.80 -35.58
CA THR A 776 33.38 -2.44 -34.17
C THR A 776 34.06 -3.60 -33.43
N GLY A 777 34.93 -3.27 -32.48
CA GLY A 777 35.33 -4.16 -31.40
C GLY A 777 34.39 -3.98 -30.21
N TRP A 778 33.97 -5.08 -29.59
CA TRP A 778 33.20 -5.04 -28.34
C TRP A 778 34.11 -5.24 -27.13
N GLY A 779 33.75 -4.61 -26.02
CA GLY A 779 34.44 -4.75 -24.74
C GLY A 779 33.75 -4.05 -23.60
#